data_AF-A0A1K1SAL6-F1
#
_entry.id   AF-A0A1K1SAL6-F1
#
_cell.length_a   1.000
_cell.length_b   1.000
_cell.length_c   1.000
_cell.angle_alpha   90.00
_cell.angle_beta   90.00
_cell.angle_gamma   90.00
#
_symmetry.space_group_name_H-M   'P 1'
#
loop_
_entity.id
_entity.type
_entity.pdbx_description
1 polymer ?
#
loop_
_entity_poly.entity_id
_entity_poly.type
_entity_poly.pdbx_seq_one_letter_code
_entity_poly.pdbx_strand_id
1 'polypeptide(L)'
;MLPSKRWRATTTTTLAAILALSAAAVPPAGAAPPPDLAGAHWIWYPEGDARVSAPAATRYFRTTFTVPAGAVSDARFVVAGDDTADVWLNGKPLASSARTADSWRSALGVDLRPALVPGGNTLAVAVRNTGGPAGLLGHLRVTTASGSTDVTTGSGWKSATTAPEGWEQPGFADGGWPAAADLGTYGTAPWGTGVTAPGPSDKTPLSVASATVGNRADPLGVDPARPRFGWKLASAAPQQRQSAYQIVVSGGGTDVWDSGRVTSAQQADVAYGGPALASLTAYTWKVRVWDGQGRMSGWSPVQRFETALRDPAAEWTGAFLGRATAGPDLAGASWIWFPEGDPLGGVPPSTRFFRKTFDLAAAPPKATLVVTGDDTATVWVNGTQVSDSPRVTDSWKTAAVLDVGALLTAGTNTIAVSTENTTQSPAGAIAKLTVQGGQSVVTDGSWKASQTGPAGWQQRGFDDTTWPAARALTAYGSGPWGADVAVSAPAPLLRKSFTVTKPVASARLLTTALGLQETRLNGAKVGSEVLAPGWTDYTKRLQYRVSDVTGQIRAGENVLGALVGNGWYSGSIGIAGSRKYGTEPWYSAQLRLTFTDGTSTTIATDGTWKAGDGPIRADDLYQGETYDARLAAAGWDRPGFDDRGWAAPRIGSGAKPNLVSQVDNGVTVQQEFKPVAWTQPKPGVWVADLGQNFSGWNRLAVTGPAGTTVTMRHAEVLNPDGTIYTANLRAAQATDRFTLAGTGGAETYEPRFTVHGYRYVELTGLPSAPTAATLTGRAMWTSGARTGTFTTSNALVDQLQHNIVWGERSNMLAIPSDCPQRDERLGWTGDIGIFAGTSTFNLDVANFLGKFSDDLVDAQHDDGSFTDVAPGVLGGSGTAGWGDAGVIVPYTLWQRYGGTAVIDEHFAAMVKWVEYLRSTSGADLIRDHPTYGDWLNVNDSTAQDLISTAFFAWSSRLVSRMAAATGHPAEAVQYGTLADQVAAAFTRRFVAADGTVGAGSQTAYVLALAFGLLPEDRVQPAADKLAARVAAAGGHLSVGFLGVENLLPVLAAHGHADVAYQVLLQPDFPGWGYMIGRGATTIWERWDGIKPDGTFNDPGMNSFNHYGLGSVGDFLYRSVGGLSPASPGYASLLVAPRPGGGLTSAKSAYETPYGAAVSDWSITGGQLTLRVTVPAGTSATVQVPTSQPGSVAAPPEAVPSAPGTFFVPAGSYVFTARA
;
A
#
# COMPACT_ATOMS: atom_id res chain seq x y z
N MET A 1 -14.73 31.17 47.28
CA MET A 1 -13.83 32.32 47.03
C MET A 1 -12.94 31.99 45.83
N LEU A 2 -12.74 32.98 44.95
CA LEU A 2 -11.65 33.08 43.95
C LEU A 2 -10.56 34.02 44.54
N PRO A 3 -9.40 34.33 43.91
CA PRO A 3 -8.85 33.93 42.61
C PRO A 3 -7.56 33.06 42.82
N SER A 4 -6.41 33.08 42.10
CA SER A 4 -5.90 33.97 41.04
C SER A 4 -4.88 33.34 40.08
N LYS A 5 -4.73 34.02 38.94
CA LYS A 5 -3.85 33.79 37.78
C LYS A 5 -2.39 34.27 37.99
N ARG A 6 -1.47 33.67 37.22
CA ARG A 6 -0.34 34.26 36.43
C ARG A 6 0.57 35.33 37.07
N TRP A 7 1.88 35.18 36.86
CA TRP A 7 2.75 36.25 36.33
C TRP A 7 3.71 35.70 35.25
N ARG A 8 4.41 36.58 34.53
CA ARG A 8 5.30 36.29 33.38
C ARG A 8 6.74 36.74 33.66
N ALA A 9 7.69 36.11 32.93
CA ALA A 9 9.09 36.53 32.75
C ALA A 9 9.97 36.45 34.03
N THR A 10 11.31 36.44 33.98
CA THR A 10 12.22 36.80 32.86
C THR A 10 13.54 36.02 32.90
N THR A 11 13.92 35.35 31.80
CA THR A 11 15.33 35.12 31.44
C THR A 11 15.48 34.84 29.95
N THR A 12 15.85 35.87 29.18
CA THR A 12 16.41 35.73 27.83
C THR A 12 17.92 35.49 27.94
N THR A 13 18.56 34.93 26.90
CA THR A 13 20.01 34.60 26.82
C THR A 13 20.49 33.55 27.87
N THR A 14 21.25 32.50 27.53
CA THR A 14 22.13 32.29 26.36
C THR A 14 22.11 30.82 25.92
N LEU A 15 21.52 30.49 24.76
CA LEU A 15 21.56 29.13 24.20
C LEU A 15 21.33 29.09 22.67
N ALA A 16 21.95 30.03 21.95
CA ALA A 16 21.81 30.20 20.50
C ALA A 16 23.16 30.53 19.82
N ALA A 17 24.18 29.69 20.05
CA ALA A 17 25.56 29.97 19.60
C ALA A 17 26.44 28.74 19.32
N ILE A 18 25.88 27.53 19.11
CA ILE A 18 26.67 26.29 18.85
C ILE A 18 26.25 25.55 17.56
N LEU A 19 25.05 25.79 17.01
CA LEU A 19 24.54 25.14 15.78
C LEU A 19 24.39 26.14 14.62
N ALA A 20 25.49 26.80 14.26
CA ALA A 20 25.54 27.73 13.12
C ALA A 20 26.92 27.80 12.42
N LEU A 21 27.70 26.71 12.46
CA LEU A 21 28.87 26.58 11.58
C LEU A 21 28.43 26.04 10.22
N SER A 22 27.93 26.95 9.36
CA SER A 22 27.79 26.67 7.94
C SER A 22 29.18 26.45 7.34
N ALA A 23 29.55 25.18 7.15
CA ALA A 23 30.71 24.82 6.36
C ALA A 23 30.51 25.36 4.94
N ALA A 24 31.15 26.49 4.64
CA ALA A 24 31.24 27.00 3.28
C ALA A 24 31.82 25.86 2.42
N ALA A 25 31.15 25.54 1.31
CA ALA A 25 31.50 24.39 0.49
C ALA A 25 32.89 24.60 -0.12
N VAL A 26 33.92 24.07 0.57
CA VAL A 26 35.26 23.92 0.01
C VAL A 26 35.09 23.05 -1.23
N PRO A 27 35.43 23.54 -2.44
CA PRO A 27 35.33 22.71 -3.64
C PRO A 27 36.21 21.48 -3.40
N PRO A 28 35.71 20.25 -3.60
CA PRO A 28 36.48 19.05 -3.32
C PRO A 28 37.78 19.11 -4.13
N ALA A 29 38.91 19.04 -3.43
CA ALA A 29 40.22 19.07 -4.06
C ALA A 29 40.24 18.03 -5.19
N GLY A 30 40.64 18.46 -6.39
CA GLY A 30 40.50 17.68 -7.61
C GLY A 30 41.03 16.26 -7.40
N ALA A 31 40.12 15.28 -7.43
CA ALA A 31 40.44 13.91 -7.05
C ALA A 31 41.65 13.43 -7.86
N ALA A 32 42.64 12.85 -7.17
CA ALA A 32 43.94 12.53 -7.75
C ALA A 32 43.79 11.73 -9.06
N PRO A 33 44.73 11.84 -10.01
CA PRO A 33 44.77 10.88 -11.12
C PRO A 33 44.86 9.46 -10.54
N PRO A 34 44.19 8.46 -11.15
CA PRO A 34 44.39 7.07 -10.75
C PRO A 34 45.89 6.70 -10.87
N PRO A 35 46.40 5.74 -10.07
CA PRO A 35 47.78 5.30 -10.21
C PRO A 35 48.05 4.82 -11.63
N ASP A 36 49.21 5.17 -12.17
CA ASP A 36 49.68 4.60 -13.44
C ASP A 36 50.11 3.13 -13.25
N LEU A 37 50.51 2.46 -14.33
CA LEU A 37 51.00 1.08 -14.27
C LEU A 37 52.54 1.01 -14.18
N ALA A 38 53.21 2.11 -13.80
CA ALA A 38 54.66 2.10 -13.64
C ALA A 38 55.06 1.28 -12.40
N GLY A 39 56.05 0.40 -12.55
CA GLY A 39 56.48 -0.51 -11.48
C GLY A 39 55.53 -1.70 -11.22
N ALA A 40 54.45 -1.85 -11.98
CA ALA A 40 53.64 -3.06 -11.97
C ALA A 40 54.25 -4.13 -12.91
N HIS A 41 54.19 -5.39 -12.50
CA HIS A 41 54.64 -6.54 -13.29
C HIS A 41 53.46 -7.35 -13.80
N TRP A 42 53.57 -7.89 -15.01
CA TRP A 42 52.67 -8.93 -15.49
C TRP A 42 52.94 -10.22 -14.69
N ILE A 43 51.90 -10.77 -14.09
CA ILE A 43 51.98 -12.03 -13.33
C ILE A 43 50.99 -13.07 -13.85
N TRP A 44 51.31 -14.35 -13.76
CA TRP A 44 50.37 -15.44 -14.09
C TRP A 44 50.47 -16.61 -13.10
N TYR A 45 49.57 -17.57 -13.20
CA TYR A 45 49.75 -18.86 -12.55
C TYR A 45 50.98 -19.57 -13.17
N PRO A 46 51.82 -20.28 -12.40
CA PRO A 46 53.00 -20.96 -12.93
C PRO A 46 52.66 -22.19 -13.81
N GLU A 47 52.25 -21.93 -15.06
CA GLU A 47 52.02 -22.92 -16.13
C GLU A 47 52.69 -22.48 -17.44
N GLY A 48 53.57 -23.32 -18.00
CA GLY A 48 54.21 -23.07 -19.29
C GLY A 48 54.96 -21.73 -19.39
N ASP A 49 54.87 -21.09 -20.56
CA ASP A 49 55.23 -19.68 -20.74
C ASP A 49 54.01 -18.90 -21.25
N ALA A 50 53.29 -18.29 -20.30
CA ALA A 50 52.08 -17.53 -20.56
C ALA A 50 52.30 -16.26 -21.43
N ARG A 51 53.54 -15.87 -21.73
CA ARG A 51 53.83 -14.80 -22.72
C ARG A 51 53.70 -15.29 -24.17
N VAL A 52 53.72 -16.61 -24.38
CA VAL A 52 53.56 -17.24 -25.70
C VAL A 52 52.16 -17.82 -25.83
N SER A 53 51.75 -18.66 -24.88
CA SER A 53 50.40 -19.23 -24.80
C SER A 53 50.12 -19.82 -23.43
N ALA A 54 48.96 -19.49 -22.87
CA ALA A 54 48.35 -20.16 -21.74
C ALA A 54 47.02 -20.84 -22.15
N PRO A 55 46.46 -21.77 -21.35
CA PRO A 55 45.16 -22.35 -21.60
C PRO A 55 44.02 -21.32 -21.58
N ALA A 56 42.99 -21.55 -22.39
CA ALA A 56 41.75 -20.78 -22.39
C ALA A 56 40.92 -21.06 -21.12
N ALA A 57 41.25 -20.37 -20.02
CA ALA A 57 40.71 -20.62 -18.70
C ALA A 57 40.83 -19.40 -17.77
N THR A 58 40.16 -19.48 -16.62
CA THR A 58 40.31 -18.50 -15.53
C THR A 58 41.45 -18.91 -14.58
N ARG A 59 42.21 -17.93 -14.10
CA ARG A 59 43.14 -18.03 -12.98
C ARG A 59 42.77 -17.02 -11.91
N TYR A 60 43.02 -17.40 -10.66
CA TYR A 60 42.61 -16.66 -9.48
C TYR A 60 43.85 -16.17 -8.76
N PHE A 61 43.85 -14.90 -8.35
CA PHE A 61 44.99 -14.21 -7.76
C PHE A 61 44.56 -13.49 -6.50
N ARG A 62 45.38 -13.49 -5.46
CA ARG A 62 45.10 -12.68 -4.25
C ARG A 62 46.35 -12.15 -3.59
N THR A 63 46.18 -11.05 -2.86
CA THR A 63 47.19 -10.43 -2.01
C THR A 63 46.52 -9.76 -0.81
N THR A 64 47.29 -9.48 0.23
CA THR A 64 46.82 -8.76 1.43
C THR A 64 47.62 -7.49 1.65
N PHE A 65 46.96 -6.43 2.11
CA PHE A 65 47.58 -5.13 2.36
C PHE A 65 46.95 -4.44 3.58
N THR A 66 47.66 -3.47 4.16
CA THR A 66 47.20 -2.76 5.36
C THR A 66 46.94 -1.30 5.05
N VAL A 67 45.76 -0.79 5.41
CA VAL A 67 45.38 0.62 5.27
C VAL A 67 45.92 1.42 6.47
N PRO A 68 46.64 2.54 6.26
CA PRO A 68 47.11 3.40 7.33
C PRO A 68 45.97 3.99 8.18
N ALA A 69 46.23 4.27 9.45
CA ALA A 69 45.22 4.82 10.35
C ALA A 69 44.91 6.30 9.99
N GLY A 70 43.66 6.59 9.63
CA GLY A 70 43.19 7.94 9.32
C GLY A 70 41.99 7.93 8.36
N ALA A 71 41.46 9.11 8.06
CA ALA A 71 40.44 9.25 7.02
C ALA A 71 41.04 8.97 5.64
N VAL A 72 40.41 8.08 4.86
CA VAL A 72 40.80 7.74 3.48
C VAL A 72 40.30 8.84 2.54
N SER A 73 41.22 9.49 1.82
CA SER A 73 40.87 10.54 0.84
C SER A 73 40.68 9.98 -0.57
N ASP A 74 41.45 8.95 -0.94
CA ASP A 74 41.32 8.24 -2.21
C ASP A 74 41.76 6.77 -2.04
N ALA A 75 41.16 5.85 -2.77
CA ALA A 75 41.60 4.46 -2.79
C ALA A 75 41.21 3.80 -4.10
N ARG A 76 42.20 3.47 -4.95
CA ARG A 76 41.96 2.95 -6.29
C ARG A 76 42.91 1.82 -6.64
N PHE A 77 42.42 0.89 -7.45
CA PHE A 77 43.21 -0.12 -8.15
C PHE A 77 43.02 0.09 -9.65
N VAL A 78 44.11 0.21 -10.41
CA VAL A 78 44.10 0.14 -11.87
C VAL A 78 44.61 -1.23 -12.25
N VAL A 79 43.84 -2.00 -13.02
CA VAL A 79 44.14 -3.40 -13.32
C VAL A 79 43.72 -3.83 -14.72
N ALA A 80 44.60 -4.55 -15.41
CA ALA A 80 44.31 -5.27 -16.63
C ALA A 80 44.60 -6.76 -16.41
N GLY A 81 43.77 -7.62 -16.99
CA GLY A 81 44.04 -9.04 -17.11
C GLY A 81 43.76 -9.45 -18.54
N ASP A 82 44.57 -10.35 -19.10
CA ASP A 82 44.47 -10.82 -20.48
C ASP A 82 43.70 -12.16 -20.54
N ASP A 83 42.54 -12.25 -21.19
CA ASP A 83 41.79 -11.20 -21.92
C ASP A 83 41.02 -10.24 -21.00
N THR A 84 40.54 -10.72 -19.85
CA THR A 84 39.58 -10.02 -18.96
C THR A 84 39.92 -10.23 -17.48
N ALA A 85 39.70 -9.21 -16.64
CA ALA A 85 39.80 -9.25 -15.18
C ALA A 85 38.47 -8.96 -14.44
N ASP A 86 38.33 -9.52 -13.25
CA ASP A 86 37.30 -9.24 -12.23
C ASP A 86 37.97 -9.00 -10.86
N VAL A 87 37.39 -8.15 -10.01
CA VAL A 87 38.01 -7.68 -8.75
C VAL A 87 37.03 -7.72 -7.58
N TRP A 88 37.50 -8.30 -6.46
CA TRP A 88 36.88 -8.26 -5.15
C TRP A 88 37.83 -7.62 -4.14
N LEU A 89 37.27 -6.93 -3.15
CA LEU A 89 37.98 -6.46 -1.97
C LEU A 89 37.21 -6.93 -0.74
N ASN A 90 37.86 -7.67 0.15
CA ASN A 90 37.24 -8.27 1.33
C ASN A 90 35.95 -9.04 0.98
N GLY A 91 36.03 -9.84 -0.08
CA GLY A 91 34.93 -10.61 -0.65
C GLY A 91 33.78 -9.83 -1.30
N LYS A 92 33.77 -8.50 -1.23
CA LYS A 92 32.79 -7.67 -1.94
C LYS A 92 33.24 -7.46 -3.40
N PRO A 93 32.46 -7.88 -4.41
CA PRO A 93 32.78 -7.60 -5.81
C PRO A 93 32.74 -6.09 -6.06
N LEU A 94 33.77 -5.58 -6.73
CA LEU A 94 33.94 -4.15 -7.02
C LEU A 94 33.93 -3.83 -8.51
N ALA A 95 34.52 -4.68 -9.36
CA ALA A 95 34.57 -4.43 -10.81
C ALA A 95 34.73 -5.71 -11.63
N SER A 96 34.26 -5.64 -12.88
CA SER A 96 34.44 -6.63 -13.93
C SER A 96 34.77 -5.89 -15.23
N SER A 97 35.43 -6.59 -16.16
CA SER A 97 35.73 -6.08 -17.51
C SER A 97 34.75 -6.64 -18.53
N ALA A 98 34.47 -5.82 -19.55
CA ALA A 98 33.66 -6.24 -20.69
C ALA A 98 34.30 -7.48 -21.33
N ARG A 99 33.53 -8.56 -21.50
CA ARG A 99 34.02 -9.84 -22.02
C ARG A 99 34.22 -9.83 -23.54
N THR A 100 35.07 -8.94 -24.01
CA THR A 100 35.53 -8.87 -25.40
C THR A 100 37.00 -9.26 -25.47
N ALA A 101 37.42 -9.88 -26.57
CA ALA A 101 38.83 -10.08 -26.84
C ALA A 101 39.59 -8.75 -26.79
N ASP A 102 40.88 -8.78 -26.44
CA ASP A 102 41.74 -7.60 -26.31
C ASP A 102 41.31 -6.58 -25.23
N SER A 103 40.35 -6.90 -24.34
CA SER A 103 39.87 -5.93 -23.33
C SER A 103 40.94 -5.51 -22.32
N TRP A 104 41.99 -6.33 -22.14
CA TRP A 104 43.21 -6.01 -21.39
C TRP A 104 43.87 -4.69 -21.80
N ARG A 105 43.67 -4.21 -23.04
CA ARG A 105 44.21 -2.94 -23.53
C ARG A 105 43.60 -1.70 -22.86
N SER A 106 42.47 -1.86 -22.17
CA SER A 106 41.82 -0.82 -21.37
C SER A 106 41.70 -1.30 -19.92
N ALA A 107 42.61 -0.85 -19.06
CA ALA A 107 42.60 -1.26 -17.66
C ALA A 107 41.32 -0.78 -16.93
N LEU A 108 40.86 -1.59 -15.98
CA LEU A 108 39.81 -1.22 -15.04
C LEU A 108 40.38 -0.32 -13.96
N GLY A 109 39.89 0.91 -13.90
CA GLY A 109 39.85 1.68 -12.67
C GLY A 109 38.79 1.09 -11.74
N VAL A 110 39.18 0.90 -10.47
CA VAL A 110 38.33 0.34 -9.43
C VAL A 110 38.45 1.23 -8.19
N ASP A 111 37.36 1.90 -7.82
CA ASP A 111 37.25 2.58 -6.52
C ASP A 111 37.10 1.52 -5.42
N LEU A 112 38.05 1.50 -4.48
CA LEU A 112 38.13 0.53 -3.40
C LEU A 112 37.35 0.96 -2.16
N ARG A 113 37.09 2.27 -2.00
CA ARG A 113 36.45 2.85 -0.81
C ARG A 113 35.13 2.17 -0.41
N PRO A 114 34.27 1.67 -1.32
CA PRO A 114 33.03 0.97 -0.95
C PRO A 114 33.20 -0.40 -0.25
N ALA A 115 34.42 -0.95 -0.16
CA ALA A 115 34.71 -2.24 0.48
C ALA A 115 35.96 -2.22 1.39
N LEU A 116 36.65 -1.09 1.46
CA LEU A 116 37.89 -0.91 2.23
C LEU A 116 37.59 -0.80 3.73
N VAL A 117 38.29 -1.59 4.54
CA VAL A 117 38.18 -1.53 6.02
C VAL A 117 39.45 -0.96 6.66
N PRO A 118 39.41 -0.39 7.88
CA PRO A 118 40.61 -0.01 8.60
C PRO A 118 41.51 -1.22 8.89
N GLY A 119 42.83 -1.08 8.71
CA GLY A 119 43.79 -2.16 8.94
C GLY A 119 43.89 -3.15 7.76
N GLY A 120 43.87 -4.45 8.06
CA GLY A 120 44.14 -5.52 7.07
C GLY A 120 43.01 -5.72 6.07
N ASN A 121 43.36 -5.79 4.78
CA ASN A 121 42.46 -5.95 3.65
C ASN A 121 42.95 -7.06 2.70
N THR A 122 42.03 -7.75 2.03
CA THR A 122 42.32 -8.78 1.01
C THR A 122 41.84 -8.32 -0.35
N LEU A 123 42.76 -8.17 -1.31
CA LEU A 123 42.46 -7.91 -2.71
C LEU A 123 42.50 -9.23 -3.48
N ALA A 124 41.41 -9.56 -4.16
CA ALA A 124 41.27 -10.77 -4.95
C ALA A 124 40.89 -10.42 -6.39
N VAL A 125 41.51 -11.10 -7.36
CA VAL A 125 41.35 -10.84 -8.79
C VAL A 125 41.21 -12.16 -9.53
N ALA A 126 40.20 -12.31 -10.37
CA ALA A 126 40.09 -13.41 -11.31
C ALA A 126 40.45 -12.88 -12.70
N VAL A 127 41.33 -13.55 -13.43
CA VAL A 127 41.65 -13.21 -14.82
C VAL A 127 41.34 -14.39 -15.71
N ARG A 128 40.62 -14.14 -16.81
CA ARG A 128 40.21 -15.16 -17.78
C ARG A 128 40.78 -14.86 -19.15
N ASN A 129 41.61 -15.80 -19.62
CA ASN A 129 42.14 -15.89 -20.97
C ASN A 129 41.17 -16.64 -21.89
N THR A 130 40.99 -16.22 -23.14
CA THR A 130 40.25 -16.97 -24.16
C THR A 130 41.15 -17.84 -25.06
N GLY A 131 42.47 -17.65 -25.01
CA GLY A 131 43.50 -18.49 -25.62
C GLY A 131 44.59 -17.66 -26.31
N GLY A 132 45.85 -18.04 -26.11
CA GLY A 132 47.01 -17.21 -26.46
C GLY A 132 47.69 -16.71 -25.19
N PRO A 133 48.44 -15.59 -25.23
CA PRO A 133 49.09 -15.04 -24.05
C PRO A 133 48.13 -14.78 -22.88
N ALA A 134 48.66 -14.74 -21.66
CA ALA A 134 47.88 -14.43 -20.47
C ALA A 134 48.73 -13.78 -19.37
N GLY A 135 48.11 -12.87 -18.62
CA GLY A 135 48.76 -12.14 -17.55
C GLY A 135 47.78 -11.28 -16.76
N LEU A 136 48.15 -10.94 -15.53
CA LEU A 136 47.52 -9.95 -14.66
C LEU A 136 48.52 -8.82 -14.40
N LEU A 137 48.11 -7.57 -14.61
CA LEU A 137 48.89 -6.36 -14.35
C LEU A 137 48.05 -5.37 -13.55
N GLY A 138 48.58 -4.78 -12.48
CA GLY A 138 47.86 -3.74 -11.77
C GLY A 138 48.64 -3.00 -10.69
N HIS A 139 48.09 -1.85 -10.29
CA HIS A 139 48.64 -0.94 -9.30
C HIS A 139 47.51 -0.38 -8.42
N LEU A 140 47.55 -0.71 -7.14
CA LEU A 140 46.67 -0.17 -6.09
C LEU A 140 47.37 0.97 -5.38
N ARG A 141 46.65 2.06 -5.12
CA ARG A 141 47.04 3.14 -4.22
C ARG A 141 45.89 3.49 -3.29
N VAL A 142 46.15 3.46 -1.99
CA VAL A 142 45.27 4.01 -0.94
C VAL A 142 45.97 5.22 -0.35
N THR A 143 45.25 6.34 -0.21
CA THR A 143 45.76 7.57 0.40
C THR A 143 44.86 7.96 1.57
N THR A 144 45.49 8.29 2.69
CA THR A 144 44.84 8.70 3.94
C THR A 144 45.44 10.01 4.45
N ALA A 145 44.85 10.58 5.49
CA ALA A 145 45.42 11.73 6.20
C ALA A 145 46.80 11.47 6.85
N SER A 146 47.25 10.22 6.99
CA SER A 146 48.55 9.86 7.60
C SER A 146 49.59 9.32 6.61
N GLY A 147 49.23 9.13 5.34
CA GLY A 147 50.13 8.65 4.29
C GLY A 147 49.42 7.83 3.20
N SER A 148 50.20 7.30 2.26
CA SER A 148 49.73 6.41 1.19
C SER A 148 50.29 5.00 1.33
N THR A 149 49.61 4.03 0.73
CA THR A 149 50.03 2.64 0.60
C THR A 149 49.80 2.18 -0.82
N ASP A 150 50.85 1.68 -1.44
CA ASP A 150 50.90 1.27 -2.83
C ASP A 150 51.17 -0.24 -2.91
N VAL A 151 50.44 -0.94 -3.78
CA VAL A 151 50.59 -2.39 -4.00
C VAL A 151 50.50 -2.67 -5.49
N THR A 152 51.60 -3.10 -6.09
CA THR A 152 51.67 -3.53 -7.49
C THR A 152 51.51 -5.05 -7.63
N THR A 153 51.17 -5.50 -8.83
CA THR A 153 51.31 -6.91 -9.22
C THR A 153 52.79 -7.29 -9.34
N GLY A 154 53.13 -8.47 -8.84
CA GLY A 154 54.49 -8.99 -8.73
C GLY A 154 54.53 -10.30 -7.94
N SER A 155 55.72 -10.87 -7.73
CA SER A 155 55.93 -12.21 -7.17
C SER A 155 55.43 -12.43 -5.72
N GLY A 156 55.05 -11.38 -5.00
CA GLY A 156 54.40 -11.47 -3.68
C GLY A 156 52.93 -11.92 -3.73
N TRP A 157 52.30 -11.94 -4.90
CA TRP A 157 50.91 -12.39 -5.06
C TRP A 157 50.79 -13.92 -5.07
N LYS A 158 49.66 -14.43 -4.56
CA LYS A 158 49.28 -15.84 -4.62
C LYS A 158 48.44 -16.11 -5.87
N SER A 159 48.53 -17.31 -6.44
CA SER A 159 47.77 -17.71 -7.64
C SER A 159 47.24 -19.15 -7.61
N ALA A 160 46.11 -19.42 -8.28
CA ALA A 160 45.52 -20.75 -8.42
C ALA A 160 44.78 -20.97 -9.76
N THR A 161 44.61 -22.24 -10.13
CA THR A 161 43.82 -22.73 -11.27
C THR A 161 42.33 -22.90 -10.95
N THR A 162 41.97 -22.92 -9.67
CA THR A 162 40.60 -23.10 -9.17
C THR A 162 40.28 -22.08 -8.08
N ALA A 163 39.00 -21.76 -7.94
CA ALA A 163 38.45 -20.97 -6.84
C ALA A 163 37.64 -21.90 -5.92
N PRO A 164 38.16 -22.29 -4.75
CA PRO A 164 37.34 -22.80 -3.65
C PRO A 164 36.39 -21.71 -3.14
N GLU A 165 35.30 -22.13 -2.50
CA GLU A 165 34.35 -21.20 -1.88
C GLU A 165 35.05 -20.27 -0.87
N GLY A 166 34.78 -18.97 -0.97
CA GLY A 166 35.34 -17.96 -0.09
C GLY A 166 36.80 -17.56 -0.35
N TRP A 167 37.43 -17.96 -1.47
CA TRP A 167 38.82 -17.56 -1.81
C TRP A 167 39.03 -16.03 -1.82
N GLU A 168 37.98 -15.29 -2.15
CA GLU A 168 37.93 -13.83 -2.21
C GLU A 168 37.83 -13.14 -0.82
N GLN A 169 37.53 -13.91 0.22
CA GLN A 169 37.24 -13.40 1.57
C GLN A 169 38.53 -13.14 2.39
N PRO A 170 38.48 -12.22 3.38
CA PRO A 170 39.52 -12.13 4.40
C PRO A 170 39.68 -13.46 5.16
N GLY A 171 40.91 -13.81 5.51
CA GLY A 171 41.21 -15.00 6.32
C GLY A 171 41.20 -16.34 5.59
N PHE A 172 40.80 -16.42 4.31
CA PHE A 172 40.93 -17.65 3.53
C PHE A 172 42.39 -18.12 3.41
N ALA A 173 42.60 -19.42 3.62
CA ALA A 173 43.91 -20.06 3.81
C ALA A 173 44.60 -20.45 2.50
N ASP A 174 45.22 -19.47 1.83
CA ASP A 174 45.99 -19.64 0.59
C ASP A 174 47.44 -20.15 0.77
N GLY A 175 47.75 -20.74 1.92
CA GLY A 175 49.07 -21.33 2.20
C GLY A 175 49.49 -22.36 1.15
N GLY A 176 48.53 -23.12 0.61
CA GLY A 176 48.73 -24.08 -0.49
C GLY A 176 48.75 -23.49 -1.91
N TRP A 177 48.47 -22.19 -2.09
CA TRP A 177 48.55 -21.55 -3.40
C TRP A 177 50.02 -21.21 -3.72
N PRO A 178 50.54 -21.52 -4.92
CA PRO A 178 51.86 -21.04 -5.34
C PRO A 178 51.90 -19.50 -5.44
N ALA A 179 53.10 -18.95 -5.33
CA ALA A 179 53.36 -17.57 -5.76
C ALA A 179 53.10 -17.44 -7.27
N ALA A 180 52.61 -16.28 -7.70
CA ALA A 180 52.41 -15.98 -9.10
C ALA A 180 53.77 -15.86 -9.82
N ALA A 181 53.87 -16.41 -11.03
CA ALA A 181 55.04 -16.28 -11.88
C ALA A 181 55.14 -14.85 -12.42
N ASP A 182 56.27 -14.19 -12.18
CA ASP A 182 56.60 -12.88 -12.75
C ASP A 182 57.03 -13.02 -14.21
N LEU A 183 56.31 -12.36 -15.11
CA LEU A 183 56.51 -12.40 -16.55
C LEU A 183 57.31 -11.20 -17.08
N GLY A 184 57.51 -10.16 -16.25
CA GLY A 184 58.21 -8.92 -16.56
C GLY A 184 57.39 -7.66 -16.25
N THR A 185 58.07 -6.52 -16.16
CA THR A 185 57.44 -5.21 -15.90
C THR A 185 56.45 -4.81 -17.01
N TYR A 186 55.52 -3.90 -16.69
CA TYR A 186 54.80 -3.14 -17.71
C TYR A 186 55.77 -2.55 -18.76
N GLY A 187 55.39 -2.61 -20.04
CA GLY A 187 56.30 -2.36 -21.17
C GLY A 187 56.93 -3.62 -21.79
N THR A 188 56.88 -4.78 -21.13
CA THR A 188 57.45 -6.05 -21.64
C THR A 188 56.54 -6.72 -22.68
N ALA A 189 57.13 -7.38 -23.69
CA ALA A 189 56.40 -8.17 -24.68
C ALA A 189 55.72 -9.42 -24.07
N PRO A 190 54.57 -9.88 -24.60
CA PRO A 190 53.89 -9.42 -25.82
C PRO A 190 53.11 -8.11 -25.67
N TRP A 191 52.71 -7.74 -24.45
CA TRP A 191 51.78 -6.64 -24.20
C TRP A 191 52.34 -5.23 -24.47
N GLY A 192 53.65 -5.06 -24.28
CA GLY A 192 54.32 -3.77 -24.43
C GLY A 192 53.71 -2.70 -23.50
N THR A 193 53.57 -1.49 -24.03
CA THR A 193 52.78 -0.40 -23.40
C THR A 193 51.34 -0.36 -23.94
N GLY A 194 50.76 -1.52 -24.26
CA GLY A 194 49.43 -1.64 -24.87
C GLY A 194 48.25 -1.43 -23.90
N VAL A 195 48.51 -1.27 -22.60
CA VAL A 195 47.49 -1.09 -21.56
C VAL A 195 47.29 0.39 -21.27
N THR A 196 46.15 0.93 -21.65
CA THR A 196 45.76 2.31 -21.34
C THR A 196 44.99 2.33 -20.02
N ALA A 197 45.43 3.15 -19.05
CA ALA A 197 44.63 3.45 -17.87
C ALA A 197 43.41 4.32 -18.27
N PRO A 198 42.24 4.14 -17.64
CA PRO A 198 40.99 4.71 -18.14
C PRO A 198 40.96 6.23 -18.01
N GLY A 199 40.64 6.93 -19.11
CA GLY A 199 40.61 8.39 -19.16
C GLY A 199 39.28 8.95 -18.63
N PRO A 200 39.27 9.85 -17.63
CA PRO A 200 38.03 10.51 -17.18
C PRO A 200 37.41 11.44 -18.25
N SER A 201 38.14 11.70 -19.34
CA SER A 201 37.71 12.41 -20.55
C SER A 201 36.88 11.56 -21.51
N ASP A 202 36.91 10.24 -21.38
CA ASP A 202 36.28 9.33 -22.33
C ASP A 202 34.76 9.34 -22.19
N LYS A 203 34.03 9.07 -23.28
CA LYS A 203 32.56 8.96 -23.22
C LYS A 203 32.17 7.75 -22.39
N THR A 204 31.38 7.96 -21.34
CA THR A 204 30.73 6.85 -20.63
C THR A 204 29.65 6.21 -21.50
N PRO A 205 29.46 4.88 -21.41
CA PRO A 205 28.28 4.19 -21.94
C PRO A 205 27.02 4.35 -21.07
N LEU A 206 27.06 5.04 -19.93
CA LEU A 206 25.87 5.30 -19.08
C LEU A 206 25.05 6.51 -19.53
N SER A 207 23.73 6.40 -19.40
CA SER A 207 22.79 7.50 -19.46
C SER A 207 21.70 7.36 -18.39
N VAL A 208 21.04 8.47 -18.05
CA VAL A 208 19.87 8.48 -17.16
C VAL A 208 18.62 8.24 -18.01
N ALA A 209 17.90 7.15 -17.75
CA ALA A 209 16.76 6.71 -18.54
C ALA A 209 15.45 7.37 -18.09
N SER A 210 15.24 7.44 -16.78
CA SER A 210 14.07 8.07 -16.15
C SER A 210 14.43 8.53 -14.75
N ALA A 211 13.84 9.63 -14.26
CA ALA A 211 14.13 10.16 -12.93
C ALA A 211 12.87 10.71 -12.23
N THR A 212 12.81 10.51 -10.91
CA THR A 212 11.61 10.67 -10.07
C THR A 212 11.88 11.47 -8.79
N VAL A 213 10.82 12.00 -8.19
CA VAL A 213 10.82 12.64 -6.87
C VAL A 213 9.70 12.00 -6.04
N GLY A 214 10.01 11.48 -4.85
CA GLY A 214 9.05 10.75 -4.01
C GLY A 214 8.37 9.61 -4.79
N ASN A 215 9.20 8.80 -5.48
CA ASN A 215 8.83 7.70 -6.39
C ASN A 215 7.96 8.09 -7.62
N ARG A 216 7.59 9.35 -7.79
CA ARG A 216 6.71 9.84 -8.87
C ARG A 216 7.48 10.59 -9.95
N ALA A 217 7.03 10.52 -11.20
CA ALA A 217 7.49 11.41 -12.28
C ALA A 217 6.75 12.76 -12.19
N ASP A 218 7.47 13.85 -12.38
CA ASP A 218 7.00 15.26 -12.38
C ASP A 218 5.89 15.61 -11.35
N PRO A 219 6.03 15.23 -10.06
CA PRO A 219 4.95 15.33 -9.08
C PRO A 219 4.59 16.77 -8.72
N LEU A 220 3.30 16.98 -8.48
CA LEU A 220 2.73 18.19 -7.87
C LEU A 220 2.39 17.91 -6.40
N GLY A 221 2.49 18.92 -5.54
CA GLY A 221 2.15 18.79 -4.12
C GLY A 221 3.17 17.95 -3.33
N VAL A 222 4.45 18.01 -3.69
CA VAL A 222 5.53 17.35 -2.92
C VAL A 222 5.63 18.00 -1.54
N ASP A 223 5.31 17.25 -0.49
CA ASP A 223 5.30 17.79 0.87
C ASP A 223 6.65 17.77 1.60
N PRO A 224 7.43 16.66 1.61
CA PRO A 224 8.63 16.55 2.44
C PRO A 224 9.61 17.73 2.25
N ALA A 225 10.05 18.32 3.36
CA ALA A 225 10.97 19.47 3.36
C ALA A 225 12.31 19.17 2.68
N ARG A 226 12.69 17.88 2.59
CA ARG A 226 13.80 17.36 1.80
C ARG A 226 13.27 16.32 0.81
N PRO A 227 12.82 16.72 -0.40
CA PRO A 227 12.34 15.79 -1.41
C PRO A 227 13.38 14.71 -1.72
N ARG A 228 12.92 13.47 -1.91
CA ARG A 228 13.78 12.30 -2.17
C ARG A 228 13.84 12.03 -3.67
N PHE A 229 15.02 12.14 -4.27
CA PHE A 229 15.27 11.92 -5.70
C PHE A 229 15.60 10.45 -6.01
N GLY A 230 15.24 9.99 -7.20
CA GLY A 230 15.68 8.70 -7.74
C GLY A 230 15.86 8.72 -9.26
N TRP A 231 16.65 7.79 -9.81
CA TRP A 231 16.88 7.65 -11.24
C TRP A 231 17.24 6.22 -11.65
N LYS A 232 16.67 5.77 -12.77
CA LYS A 232 17.05 4.52 -13.47
C LYS A 232 18.11 4.82 -14.51
N LEU A 233 19.09 3.93 -14.65
CA LEU A 233 20.15 4.03 -15.65
C LEU A 233 19.84 3.17 -16.88
N ALA A 234 20.25 3.66 -18.04
CA ALA A 234 20.41 2.86 -19.25
C ALA A 234 21.89 2.76 -19.60
N SER A 235 22.26 1.74 -20.38
CA SER A 235 23.62 1.66 -20.91
C SER A 235 23.70 1.02 -22.29
N ALA A 236 24.64 1.52 -23.10
CA ALA A 236 25.03 0.94 -24.38
C ALA A 236 26.08 -0.19 -24.24
N ALA A 237 26.56 -0.47 -23.02
CA ALA A 237 27.51 -1.54 -22.74
C ALA A 237 27.05 -2.37 -21.52
N PRO A 238 27.40 -3.67 -21.44
CA PRO A 238 27.11 -4.47 -20.24
C PRO A 238 27.97 -4.03 -19.05
N GLN A 239 27.62 -4.54 -17.86
CA GLN A 239 28.40 -4.45 -16.62
C GLN A 239 28.61 -3.03 -16.03
N GLN A 240 27.83 -2.04 -16.46
CA GLN A 240 28.03 -0.65 -16.03
C GLN A 240 27.35 -0.32 -14.70
N ARG A 241 28.05 0.44 -13.86
CA ARG A 241 27.62 0.90 -12.53
C ARG A 241 27.98 2.37 -12.30
N GLN A 242 27.23 3.05 -11.43
CA GLN A 242 27.53 4.40 -10.97
C GLN A 242 28.68 4.40 -9.93
N SER A 243 29.56 5.41 -9.99
CA SER A 243 30.52 5.75 -8.91
C SER A 243 30.22 7.08 -8.22
N ALA A 244 29.59 8.02 -8.94
CA ALA A 244 29.21 9.32 -8.41
C ALA A 244 27.98 9.88 -9.15
N TYR A 245 27.32 10.85 -8.54
CA TYR A 245 26.26 11.65 -9.17
C TYR A 245 26.46 13.14 -8.93
N GLN A 246 25.73 13.96 -9.68
CA GLN A 246 25.53 15.38 -9.41
C GLN A 246 24.10 15.75 -9.77
N ILE A 247 23.37 16.32 -8.82
CA ILE A 247 22.02 16.86 -8.99
C ILE A 247 22.12 18.38 -9.04
N VAL A 248 21.41 19.00 -9.99
CA VAL A 248 21.14 20.44 -9.98
C VAL A 248 19.63 20.64 -9.95
N VAL A 249 19.16 21.46 -9.02
CA VAL A 249 17.77 21.92 -8.89
C VAL A 249 17.73 23.42 -9.14
N SER A 250 16.83 23.87 -10.01
CA SER A 250 16.66 25.25 -10.43
C SER A 250 15.23 25.73 -10.14
N GLY A 251 15.07 27.01 -9.82
CA GLY A 251 13.78 27.65 -9.54
C GLY A 251 13.85 29.13 -9.89
N GLY A 252 12.75 29.69 -10.41
CA GLY A 252 12.70 31.10 -10.84
C GLY A 252 13.65 31.48 -11.99
N GLY A 253 14.25 30.50 -12.68
CA GLY A 253 15.25 30.71 -13.72
C GLY A 253 16.71 30.67 -13.25
N THR A 254 16.96 30.44 -11.95
CA THR A 254 18.30 30.32 -11.35
C THR A 254 18.51 28.96 -10.69
N ASP A 255 19.75 28.48 -10.62
CA ASP A 255 20.08 27.28 -9.85
C ASP A 255 19.97 27.57 -8.34
N VAL A 256 19.20 26.73 -7.63
CA VAL A 256 18.88 26.84 -6.20
C VAL A 256 19.70 25.86 -5.36
N TRP A 257 20.06 24.72 -5.94
CA TRP A 257 20.96 23.73 -5.36
C TRP A 257 21.79 23.06 -6.45
N ASP A 258 23.09 22.92 -6.21
CA ASP A 258 23.98 21.98 -6.89
C ASP A 258 24.61 21.10 -5.81
N SER A 259 24.51 19.77 -5.94
CA SER A 259 25.14 18.84 -5.00
C SER A 259 26.67 18.77 -5.15
N GLY A 260 27.22 19.30 -6.24
CA GLY A 260 28.55 18.94 -6.72
C GLY A 260 28.63 17.44 -7.08
N ARG A 261 29.84 16.95 -7.38
CA ARG A 261 30.09 15.52 -7.60
C ARG A 261 30.10 14.77 -6.27
N VAL A 262 28.98 14.15 -5.92
CA VAL A 262 28.86 13.27 -4.74
C VAL A 262 29.35 11.88 -5.12
N THR A 263 30.38 11.37 -4.43
CA THR A 263 30.82 9.97 -4.59
C THR A 263 29.81 9.06 -3.90
N SER A 264 29.01 8.34 -4.69
CA SER A 264 28.02 7.37 -4.22
C SER A 264 27.48 6.52 -5.38
N ALA A 265 27.19 5.25 -5.11
CA ALA A 265 26.45 4.36 -6.01
C ALA A 265 24.91 4.42 -5.81
N GLN A 266 24.43 5.23 -4.85
CA GLN A 266 23.01 5.42 -4.57
C GLN A 266 22.31 6.09 -5.75
N GLN A 267 21.15 5.53 -6.14
CA GLN A 267 20.33 5.94 -7.28
C GLN A 267 18.84 6.11 -6.90
N ALA A 268 18.48 5.86 -5.64
CA ALA A 268 17.13 5.97 -5.09
C ALA A 268 17.19 6.55 -3.66
N ASP A 269 16.11 7.20 -3.23
CA ASP A 269 16.00 7.90 -1.93
C ASP A 269 17.14 8.92 -1.63
N VAL A 270 17.61 9.60 -2.67
CA VAL A 270 18.65 10.63 -2.53
C VAL A 270 18.01 11.92 -2.04
N ALA A 271 18.13 12.21 -0.75
CA ALA A 271 17.51 13.38 -0.13
C ALA A 271 18.11 14.71 -0.63
N TYR A 272 17.24 15.65 -0.99
CA TYR A 272 17.58 17.06 -1.27
C TYR A 272 18.46 17.66 -0.15
N GLY A 273 19.49 18.40 -0.53
CA GLY A 273 20.48 19.00 0.37
C GLY A 273 20.66 20.51 0.21
N GLY A 274 19.72 21.19 -0.44
CA GLY A 274 19.77 22.62 -0.72
C GLY A 274 19.02 23.50 0.28
N PRO A 275 18.89 24.81 0.00
CA PRO A 275 18.11 25.76 0.80
C PRO A 275 16.62 25.38 0.88
N ALA A 276 15.93 25.87 1.91
CA ALA A 276 14.50 25.61 2.11
C ALA A 276 13.67 26.00 0.86
N LEU A 277 12.82 25.07 0.41
CA LEU A 277 11.97 25.24 -0.77
C LEU A 277 10.73 26.07 -0.42
N ALA A 278 10.28 26.92 -1.34
CA ALA A 278 9.11 27.78 -1.16
C ALA A 278 7.79 27.04 -1.50
N SER A 279 6.66 27.56 -1.03
CA SER A 279 5.33 26.97 -1.20
C SER A 279 4.79 27.10 -2.63
N LEU A 280 4.11 26.07 -3.14
CA LEU A 280 3.48 26.03 -4.47
C LEU A 280 4.41 26.56 -5.57
N THR A 281 5.68 26.14 -5.51
CA THR A 281 6.76 26.65 -6.34
C THR A 281 7.28 25.52 -7.21
N ALA A 282 7.31 25.79 -8.53
CA ALA A 282 7.79 24.84 -9.52
C ALA A 282 9.33 24.87 -9.57
N TYR A 283 9.93 23.71 -9.37
CA TYR A 283 11.37 23.49 -9.49
C TYR A 283 11.64 22.56 -10.66
N THR A 284 12.61 22.91 -11.49
CA THR A 284 13.18 21.99 -12.47
C THR A 284 14.42 21.33 -11.88
N TRP A 285 14.73 20.11 -12.30
CA TRP A 285 15.96 19.45 -11.87
C TRP A 285 16.52 18.52 -12.95
N LYS A 286 17.80 18.21 -12.81
CA LYS A 286 18.56 17.34 -13.70
C LYS A 286 19.64 16.62 -12.89
N VAL A 287 19.97 15.40 -13.30
CA VAL A 287 21.04 14.61 -12.70
C VAL A 287 22.01 14.12 -13.78
N ARG A 288 23.30 14.10 -13.47
CA ARG A 288 24.33 13.41 -14.25
C ARG A 288 25.11 12.46 -13.36
N VAL A 289 25.70 11.43 -13.95
CA VAL A 289 26.40 10.35 -13.26
C VAL A 289 27.82 10.19 -13.77
N TRP A 290 28.65 9.54 -12.97
CA TRP A 290 29.92 8.99 -13.40
C TRP A 290 29.87 7.48 -13.31
N ASP A 291 30.40 6.78 -14.30
CA ASP A 291 30.50 5.33 -14.26
C ASP A 291 31.61 4.83 -13.33
N GLY A 292 31.74 3.50 -13.19
CA GLY A 292 32.80 2.85 -12.41
C GLY A 292 34.23 3.16 -12.87
N GLN A 293 34.42 3.73 -14.06
CA GLN A 293 35.72 4.17 -14.60
C GLN A 293 35.97 5.68 -14.38
N GLY A 294 35.02 6.38 -13.74
CA GLY A 294 35.11 7.83 -13.51
C GLY A 294 34.85 8.68 -14.75
N ARG A 295 34.25 8.11 -15.81
CA ARG A 295 33.81 8.83 -17.01
C ARG A 295 32.45 9.47 -16.77
N MET A 296 32.27 10.70 -17.22
CA MET A 296 31.08 11.52 -16.93
C MET A 296 29.98 11.37 -17.99
N SER A 297 28.73 11.26 -17.57
CA SER A 297 27.56 11.24 -18.48
C SER A 297 27.16 12.63 -18.96
N GLY A 298 26.33 12.66 -20.00
CA GLY A 298 25.45 13.81 -20.24
C GLY A 298 24.47 13.99 -19.07
N TRP A 299 23.87 15.18 -18.98
CA TRP A 299 22.73 15.38 -18.07
C TRP A 299 21.53 14.55 -18.52
N SER A 300 20.70 14.15 -17.56
CA SER A 300 19.33 13.69 -17.81
C SER A 300 18.53 14.74 -18.61
N PRO A 301 17.37 14.35 -19.18
CA PRO A 301 16.29 15.28 -19.44
C PRO A 301 16.01 16.14 -18.19
N VAL A 302 15.51 17.36 -18.41
CA VAL A 302 15.11 18.26 -17.32
C VAL A 302 13.73 17.83 -16.83
N GLN A 303 13.70 17.27 -15.63
CA GLN A 303 12.49 16.87 -14.91
C GLN A 303 11.94 18.05 -14.09
N ARG A 304 10.74 17.91 -13.55
CA ARG A 304 10.09 18.87 -12.65
C ARG A 304 9.77 18.24 -11.30
N PHE A 305 9.53 19.09 -10.30
CA PHE A 305 8.55 18.83 -9.25
C PHE A 305 7.91 20.15 -8.83
N GLU A 306 6.82 20.09 -8.07
CA GLU A 306 6.20 21.27 -7.47
C GLU A 306 5.84 21.00 -6.01
N THR A 307 6.25 21.91 -5.13
CA THR A 307 5.99 21.82 -3.68
C THR A 307 4.52 22.00 -3.34
N ALA A 308 4.12 21.46 -2.18
CA ALA A 308 2.85 21.81 -1.55
C ALA A 308 2.94 23.17 -0.81
N LEU A 309 2.01 23.47 0.11
CA LEU A 309 2.21 24.53 1.11
C LEU A 309 3.37 24.13 2.04
N ARG A 310 4.14 25.07 2.58
CA ARG A 310 5.23 24.79 3.55
C ARG A 310 4.77 25.00 4.99
N ASP A 311 3.82 25.90 5.21
CA ASP A 311 3.06 26.03 6.45
C ASP A 311 1.56 26.00 6.12
N PRO A 312 0.94 24.81 6.02
CA PRO A 312 -0.48 24.69 5.74
C PRO A 312 -1.38 25.40 6.78
N ALA A 313 -0.93 25.56 8.03
CA ALA A 313 -1.69 26.22 9.08
C ALA A 313 -1.75 27.76 8.88
N ALA A 314 -0.66 28.37 8.43
CA ALA A 314 -0.62 29.80 8.09
C ALA A 314 -1.10 30.12 6.66
N GLU A 315 -0.82 29.24 5.69
CA GLU A 315 -1.07 29.50 4.26
C GLU A 315 -2.44 29.03 3.75
N TRP A 316 -3.16 28.18 4.50
CA TRP A 316 -4.51 27.77 4.10
C TRP A 316 -5.55 28.83 4.49
N THR A 317 -5.92 29.67 3.53
CA THR A 317 -6.94 30.71 3.68
C THR A 317 -8.37 30.16 3.70
N GLY A 318 -8.65 29.10 2.93
CA GLY A 318 -9.98 28.51 2.78
C GLY A 318 -10.66 28.13 4.10
N ALA A 319 -11.95 28.45 4.21
CA ALA A 319 -12.83 28.02 5.30
C ALA A 319 -13.53 26.70 4.95
N PHE A 320 -13.90 25.91 5.96
CA PHE A 320 -14.70 24.71 5.75
C PHE A 320 -16.18 25.09 5.60
N LEU A 321 -16.80 24.64 4.52
CA LEU A 321 -18.17 24.95 4.12
C LEU A 321 -19.04 23.70 4.17
N GLY A 322 -20.16 23.79 4.89
CA GLY A 322 -21.17 22.74 5.02
C GLY A 322 -22.49 23.12 4.35
N ARG A 323 -23.53 22.33 4.61
CA ARG A 323 -24.89 22.55 4.09
C ARG A 323 -25.44 23.91 4.57
N ALA A 324 -26.26 24.58 3.74
CA ALA A 324 -26.83 25.89 4.08
C ALA A 324 -27.73 25.87 5.32
N THR A 325 -28.53 24.81 5.45
CA THR A 325 -29.47 24.56 6.54
C THR A 325 -29.13 23.25 7.24
N ALA A 326 -29.61 23.09 8.47
CA ALA A 326 -29.60 21.80 9.16
C ALA A 326 -30.30 20.72 8.30
N GLY A 327 -29.89 19.47 8.47
CA GLY A 327 -30.59 18.32 7.89
C GLY A 327 -31.98 18.11 8.51
N PRO A 328 -32.80 17.23 7.93
CA PRO A 328 -33.91 16.64 8.65
C PRO A 328 -33.41 15.86 9.88
N ASP A 329 -34.24 15.76 10.92
CA ASP A 329 -33.86 15.16 12.20
C ASP A 329 -35.04 14.41 12.86
N LEU A 330 -34.78 13.80 14.03
CA LEU A 330 -35.79 13.22 14.94
C LEU A 330 -35.87 13.99 16.28
N ALA A 331 -35.34 15.22 16.34
CA ALA A 331 -35.25 16.00 17.56
C ALA A 331 -36.65 16.39 18.07
N GLY A 332 -36.93 16.05 19.33
CA GLY A 332 -38.24 16.21 19.97
C GLY A 332 -39.21 15.04 19.76
N ALA A 333 -38.84 14.01 18.99
CA ALA A 333 -39.59 12.76 18.92
C ALA A 333 -39.15 11.78 20.02
N SER A 334 -40.09 10.91 20.41
CA SER A 334 -39.86 9.77 21.29
C SER A 334 -40.07 8.47 20.54
N TRP A 335 -39.31 7.44 20.90
CA TRP A 335 -39.62 6.06 20.54
C TRP A 335 -40.94 5.66 21.20
N ILE A 336 -41.85 5.08 20.43
CA ILE A 336 -43.16 4.61 20.88
C ILE A 336 -43.33 3.10 20.64
N TRP A 337 -44.01 2.42 21.56
CA TRP A 337 -44.48 1.05 21.34
C TRP A 337 -45.89 0.84 21.88
N PHE A 338 -46.47 -0.33 21.62
CA PHE A 338 -47.71 -0.75 22.25
C PHE A 338 -47.51 -0.88 23.79
N PRO A 339 -48.53 -0.60 24.62
CA PRO A 339 -48.43 -0.69 26.09
C PRO A 339 -48.45 -2.15 26.60
N GLU A 340 -47.38 -2.91 26.33
CA GLU A 340 -47.15 -4.29 26.80
C GLU A 340 -45.70 -4.49 27.29
N GLY A 341 -45.48 -5.30 28.33
CA GLY A 341 -44.14 -5.68 28.80
C GLY A 341 -43.17 -4.50 29.01
N ASP A 342 -41.88 -4.73 28.74
CA ASP A 342 -40.82 -3.72 28.72
C ASP A 342 -40.08 -3.72 27.37
N PRO A 343 -40.43 -2.84 26.42
CA PRO A 343 -39.77 -2.75 25.11
C PRO A 343 -38.39 -2.08 25.13
N LEU A 344 -37.90 -1.60 26.29
CA LEU A 344 -36.52 -1.14 26.44
C LEU A 344 -35.61 -2.29 26.91
N GLY A 345 -36.11 -3.17 27.78
CA GLY A 345 -35.44 -4.43 28.15
C GLY A 345 -35.60 -5.55 27.11
N GLY A 346 -36.67 -5.51 26.31
CA GLY A 346 -36.93 -6.39 25.17
C GLY A 346 -38.30 -7.08 25.23
N VAL A 347 -38.96 -7.21 24.07
CA VAL A 347 -40.28 -7.87 23.93
C VAL A 347 -40.24 -8.98 22.85
N PRO A 348 -41.14 -9.97 22.89
CA PRO A 348 -41.14 -11.07 21.91
C PRO A 348 -41.38 -10.60 20.46
N PRO A 349 -40.88 -11.36 19.46
CA PRO A 349 -41.07 -11.07 18.03
C PRO A 349 -42.54 -10.85 17.70
N SER A 350 -42.90 -9.66 17.21
CA SER A 350 -44.27 -9.32 16.83
C SER A 350 -44.42 -7.96 16.14
N THR A 351 -45.48 -7.81 15.34
CA THR A 351 -45.85 -6.57 14.65
C THR A 351 -46.80 -5.70 15.47
N ARG A 352 -46.58 -4.38 15.51
CA ARG A 352 -47.49 -3.38 16.08
C ARG A 352 -47.81 -2.29 15.08
N PHE A 353 -49.01 -1.74 15.22
CA PHE A 353 -49.62 -0.80 14.28
C PHE A 353 -49.88 0.51 14.99
N PHE A 354 -49.41 1.62 14.42
CA PHE A 354 -49.44 2.95 15.02
C PHE A 354 -50.13 3.94 14.09
N ARG A 355 -50.96 4.83 14.65
CA ARG A 355 -51.69 5.85 13.88
C ARG A 355 -51.59 7.22 14.54
N LYS A 356 -51.48 8.27 13.71
CA LYS A 356 -51.62 9.67 14.12
C LYS A 356 -52.41 10.47 13.11
N THR A 357 -53.47 11.08 13.60
CA THR A 357 -54.32 12.00 12.84
C THR A 357 -54.07 13.44 13.30
N PHE A 358 -54.02 14.38 12.35
CA PHE A 358 -53.74 15.81 12.59
C PHE A 358 -54.33 16.67 11.46
N ASP A 359 -54.70 17.91 11.76
CA ASP A 359 -55.27 18.84 10.77
C ASP A 359 -54.24 19.86 10.26
N LEU A 360 -54.33 20.24 8.98
CA LEU A 360 -53.55 21.32 8.36
C LEU A 360 -54.46 22.43 7.83
N ALA A 361 -54.09 23.69 8.07
CA ALA A 361 -54.87 24.85 7.59
C ALA A 361 -54.86 24.98 6.04
N ALA A 362 -53.84 24.45 5.38
CA ALA A 362 -53.70 24.40 3.92
C ALA A 362 -52.87 23.16 3.52
N ALA A 363 -52.97 22.75 2.25
CA ALA A 363 -52.04 21.76 1.69
C ALA A 363 -50.63 22.39 1.61
N PRO A 364 -49.58 21.73 2.14
CA PRO A 364 -48.25 22.34 2.23
C PRO A 364 -47.48 22.20 0.91
N PRO A 365 -46.62 23.17 0.53
CA PRO A 365 -45.78 23.05 -0.66
C PRO A 365 -44.68 21.99 -0.50
N LYS A 366 -44.32 21.65 0.75
CA LYS A 366 -43.35 20.63 1.12
C LYS A 366 -43.58 20.15 2.55
N ALA A 367 -43.37 18.86 2.80
CA ALA A 367 -43.34 18.31 4.15
C ALA A 367 -42.41 17.08 4.20
N THR A 368 -41.41 17.12 5.09
CA THR A 368 -40.44 16.03 5.23
C THR A 368 -40.85 15.11 6.37
N LEU A 369 -41.07 13.83 6.09
CA LEU A 369 -41.24 12.78 7.09
C LEU A 369 -39.91 12.03 7.28
N VAL A 370 -39.37 12.09 8.50
CA VAL A 370 -38.29 11.22 8.96
C VAL A 370 -38.91 10.08 9.76
N VAL A 371 -38.52 8.83 9.52
CA VAL A 371 -39.11 7.67 10.20
C VAL A 371 -38.16 6.48 10.22
N THR A 372 -38.13 5.77 11.35
CA THR A 372 -37.51 4.45 11.50
C THR A 372 -38.28 3.62 12.54
N GLY A 373 -37.94 2.34 12.64
CA GLY A 373 -38.47 1.44 13.66
C GLY A 373 -37.54 0.25 13.86
N ASP A 374 -37.59 -0.32 15.07
CA ASP A 374 -36.79 -1.45 15.51
C ASP A 374 -37.69 -2.71 15.59
N ASP A 375 -37.45 -3.76 14.78
CA ASP A 375 -36.39 -3.89 13.76
C ASP A 375 -36.68 -3.13 12.44
N THR A 376 -37.95 -2.85 12.15
CA THR A 376 -38.42 -2.36 10.84
C THR A 376 -39.59 -1.37 10.92
N ALA A 377 -39.79 -0.52 9.91
CA ALA A 377 -40.97 0.32 9.76
C ALA A 377 -41.52 0.36 8.31
N THR A 378 -42.74 -0.15 8.12
CA THR A 378 -43.56 0.12 6.92
C THR A 378 -44.46 1.33 7.19
N VAL A 379 -44.54 2.28 6.25
CA VAL A 379 -45.11 3.61 6.53
C VAL A 379 -46.09 4.05 5.44
N TRP A 380 -47.24 4.59 5.85
CA TRP A 380 -48.26 5.16 4.98
C TRP A 380 -48.61 6.60 5.39
N VAL A 381 -48.88 7.44 4.38
CA VAL A 381 -49.48 8.78 4.55
C VAL A 381 -50.80 8.81 3.78
N ASN A 382 -51.90 9.10 4.48
CA ASN A 382 -53.25 9.11 3.91
C ASN A 382 -53.60 7.84 3.09
N GLY A 383 -53.21 6.66 3.59
CA GLY A 383 -53.43 5.37 2.93
C GLY A 383 -52.43 4.99 1.83
N THR A 384 -51.62 5.93 1.34
CA THR A 384 -50.56 5.67 0.34
C THR A 384 -49.28 5.22 1.06
N GLN A 385 -48.70 4.09 0.66
CA GLN A 385 -47.43 3.62 1.23
C GLN A 385 -46.28 4.50 0.72
N VAL A 386 -45.43 4.97 1.63
CA VAL A 386 -44.33 5.91 1.34
C VAL A 386 -42.96 5.34 1.67
N SER A 387 -42.88 4.29 2.49
CA SER A 387 -41.63 3.59 2.81
C SER A 387 -41.87 2.17 3.34
N ASP A 388 -40.85 1.34 3.25
CA ASP A 388 -40.72 0.04 3.90
C ASP A 388 -39.24 -0.17 4.25
N SER A 389 -38.94 -0.57 5.50
CA SER A 389 -37.55 -0.80 5.92
C SER A 389 -36.90 -1.98 5.19
N PRO A 390 -35.59 -1.91 4.88
CA PRO A 390 -34.85 -3.09 4.44
C PRO A 390 -34.80 -4.12 5.57
N ARG A 391 -35.09 -5.38 5.26
CA ARG A 391 -35.10 -6.48 6.24
C ARG A 391 -33.69 -7.04 6.44
N VAL A 392 -32.86 -6.25 7.12
CA VAL A 392 -31.46 -6.52 7.47
C VAL A 392 -31.22 -6.21 8.95
N THR A 393 -30.18 -6.79 9.54
CA THR A 393 -29.75 -6.50 10.92
C THR A 393 -29.54 -5.00 11.11
N ASP A 394 -29.97 -4.46 12.26
CA ASP A 394 -29.83 -3.04 12.62
C ASP A 394 -30.45 -2.03 11.62
N SER A 395 -31.48 -2.43 10.85
CA SER A 395 -32.16 -1.53 9.89
C SER A 395 -32.61 -0.21 10.53
N TRP A 396 -32.99 -0.27 11.82
CA TRP A 396 -33.40 0.87 12.63
C TRP A 396 -32.37 2.01 12.67
N LYS A 397 -31.06 1.72 12.53
CA LYS A 397 -29.96 2.69 12.55
C LYS A 397 -29.95 3.64 11.35
N THR A 398 -30.76 3.40 10.31
CA THR A 398 -30.92 4.33 9.18
C THR A 398 -32.38 4.76 9.02
N ALA A 399 -32.69 6.02 9.32
CA ALA A 399 -34.03 6.56 9.13
C ALA A 399 -34.33 6.90 7.67
N ALA A 400 -35.51 6.48 7.19
CA ALA A 400 -36.05 6.91 5.92
C ALA A 400 -36.42 8.41 5.98
N VAL A 401 -36.08 9.14 4.91
CA VAL A 401 -36.31 10.59 4.78
C VAL A 401 -37.11 10.84 3.50
N LEU A 402 -38.36 11.26 3.67
CA LEU A 402 -39.39 11.22 2.63
C LEU A 402 -40.00 12.60 2.44
N ASP A 403 -40.11 13.09 1.20
CA ASP A 403 -40.97 14.26 0.92
C ASP A 403 -42.40 13.76 0.67
N VAL A 404 -43.29 14.08 1.60
CA VAL A 404 -44.69 13.63 1.60
C VAL A 404 -45.66 14.81 1.38
N GLY A 405 -45.15 16.01 1.06
CA GLY A 405 -45.97 17.22 0.90
C GLY A 405 -47.14 17.03 -0.08
N ALA A 406 -46.89 16.40 -1.23
CA ALA A 406 -47.89 16.12 -2.25
C ALA A 406 -48.98 15.10 -1.85
N LEU A 407 -48.80 14.38 -0.73
CA LEU A 407 -49.80 13.45 -0.17
C LEU A 407 -50.64 14.09 0.95
N LEU A 408 -50.31 15.31 1.38
CA LEU A 408 -51.01 16.03 2.43
C LEU A 408 -52.01 17.04 1.86
N THR A 409 -53.17 17.17 2.49
CA THR A 409 -54.22 18.12 2.09
C THR A 409 -54.48 19.14 3.19
N ALA A 410 -55.26 20.18 2.88
CA ALA A 410 -55.97 20.93 3.92
C ALA A 410 -56.91 20.00 4.70
N GLY A 411 -57.24 20.38 5.94
CA GLY A 411 -58.00 19.56 6.88
C GLY A 411 -57.22 18.34 7.38
N THR A 412 -57.94 17.29 7.71
CA THR A 412 -57.43 16.10 8.40
C THR A 412 -56.50 15.26 7.53
N ASN A 413 -55.38 14.83 8.10
CA ASN A 413 -54.39 13.94 7.51
C ASN A 413 -54.01 12.84 8.52
N THR A 414 -53.54 11.70 8.01
CA THR A 414 -53.10 10.57 8.84
C THR A 414 -51.73 10.05 8.41
N ILE A 415 -50.84 9.84 9.40
CA ILE A 415 -49.67 8.97 9.27
C ILE A 415 -50.01 7.64 9.94
N ALA A 416 -49.65 6.54 9.29
CA ALA A 416 -49.79 5.18 9.82
C ALA A 416 -48.43 4.44 9.68
N VAL A 417 -48.03 3.70 10.70
CA VAL A 417 -46.75 2.97 10.76
C VAL A 417 -47.00 1.54 11.25
N SER A 418 -46.43 0.55 10.58
CA SER A 418 -46.39 -0.84 11.01
C SER A 418 -44.93 -1.17 11.33
N THR A 419 -44.66 -1.57 12.57
CA THR A 419 -43.30 -1.87 13.04
C THR A 419 -43.26 -3.29 13.54
N GLU A 420 -42.33 -4.08 13.02
CA GLU A 420 -42.16 -5.49 13.33
C GLU A 420 -40.83 -5.68 14.06
N ASN A 421 -40.93 -6.11 15.33
CA ASN A 421 -39.79 -6.65 16.06
C ASN A 421 -39.62 -8.11 15.63
N THR A 422 -38.45 -8.49 15.12
CA THR A 422 -38.19 -9.79 14.49
C THR A 422 -37.49 -10.77 15.44
N THR A 423 -36.81 -10.28 16.48
CA THR A 423 -36.19 -11.11 17.52
C THR A 423 -36.77 -10.76 18.91
N GLN A 424 -36.24 -11.34 20.00
CA GLN A 424 -36.54 -10.88 21.35
C GLN A 424 -35.60 -9.73 21.75
N SER A 425 -35.74 -8.63 21.01
CA SER A 425 -34.97 -7.40 21.08
C SER A 425 -35.79 -6.27 21.74
N PRO A 426 -35.17 -5.12 22.09
CA PRO A 426 -35.89 -3.85 22.21
C PRO A 426 -36.80 -3.60 21.01
N ALA A 427 -37.84 -2.80 21.19
CA ALA A 427 -38.80 -2.53 20.12
C ALA A 427 -39.39 -1.12 20.21
N GLY A 428 -39.52 -0.46 19.07
CA GLY A 428 -40.07 0.89 19.01
C GLY A 428 -40.20 1.42 17.59
N ALA A 429 -41.13 2.35 17.39
CA ALA A 429 -41.20 3.20 16.20
C ALA A 429 -40.82 4.63 16.58
N ILE A 430 -40.15 5.37 15.69
CA ILE A 430 -39.88 6.81 15.89
C ILE A 430 -40.01 7.58 14.59
N ALA A 431 -40.72 8.72 14.61
CA ALA A 431 -40.95 9.54 13.43
C ALA A 431 -41.13 11.03 13.75
N LYS A 432 -40.81 11.87 12.76
CA LYS A 432 -41.04 13.32 12.76
C LYS A 432 -41.43 13.80 11.37
N LEU A 433 -42.66 14.29 11.24
CA LEU A 433 -43.10 15.10 10.10
C LEU A 433 -42.79 16.57 10.39
N THR A 434 -42.04 17.23 9.51
CA THR A 434 -41.80 18.68 9.53
C THR A 434 -42.48 19.31 8.33
N VAL A 435 -43.54 20.11 8.55
CA VAL A 435 -44.28 20.81 7.49
C VAL A 435 -43.65 22.18 7.23
N GLN A 436 -43.34 22.52 5.98
CA GLN A 436 -42.68 23.79 5.67
C GLN A 436 -43.57 24.99 6.05
N GLY A 437 -43.09 25.83 6.99
CA GLY A 437 -43.84 26.98 7.50
C GLY A 437 -45.04 26.63 8.38
N GLY A 438 -45.18 25.37 8.80
CA GLY A 438 -46.30 24.88 9.62
C GLY A 438 -45.83 24.18 10.89
N GLN A 439 -46.73 23.37 11.47
CA GLN A 439 -46.43 22.55 12.64
C GLN A 439 -45.52 21.35 12.32
N SER A 440 -44.90 20.78 13.36
CA SER A 440 -44.28 19.45 13.29
C SER A 440 -45.15 18.43 14.02
N VAL A 441 -45.17 17.19 13.54
CA VAL A 441 -45.85 16.05 14.19
C VAL A 441 -44.79 15.01 14.52
N VAL A 442 -44.66 14.65 15.79
CA VAL A 442 -43.65 13.70 16.30
C VAL A 442 -44.31 12.46 16.88
N THR A 443 -43.58 11.34 16.96
CA THR A 443 -43.99 10.17 17.77
C THR A 443 -43.90 10.48 19.26
N ASP A 444 -45.01 10.29 19.95
CA ASP A 444 -45.19 10.55 21.38
C ASP A 444 -46.39 9.76 21.94
N GLY A 445 -46.72 9.96 23.22
CA GLY A 445 -47.87 9.32 23.87
C GLY A 445 -49.26 9.76 23.36
N SER A 446 -49.34 10.62 22.34
CA SER A 446 -50.58 11.05 21.69
C SER A 446 -50.85 10.34 20.35
N TRP A 447 -50.07 9.30 20.04
CA TRP A 447 -50.34 8.33 18.98
C TRP A 447 -51.29 7.22 19.47
N LYS A 448 -52.01 6.58 18.54
CA LYS A 448 -52.79 5.36 18.79
C LYS A 448 -51.95 4.13 18.46
N ALA A 449 -52.12 3.03 19.19
CA ALA A 449 -51.40 1.78 18.97
C ALA A 449 -52.33 0.55 19.00
N SER A 450 -52.02 -0.48 18.20
CA SER A 450 -52.76 -1.76 18.14
C SER A 450 -51.81 -2.95 17.94
N GLN A 451 -52.25 -4.13 18.40
CA GLN A 451 -51.63 -5.43 18.13
C GLN A 451 -52.07 -6.03 16.77
N THR A 452 -53.10 -5.46 16.11
CA THR A 452 -53.61 -5.90 14.81
C THR A 452 -53.88 -4.73 13.86
N GLY A 453 -53.59 -4.95 12.56
CA GLY A 453 -53.87 -4.01 11.47
C GLY A 453 -55.03 -4.49 10.60
N PRO A 454 -56.31 -4.23 10.97
CA PRO A 454 -57.47 -4.63 10.17
C PRO A 454 -57.50 -3.95 8.80
N ALA A 455 -58.20 -4.53 7.83
CA ALA A 455 -58.24 -4.00 6.45
C ALA A 455 -58.68 -2.51 6.43
N GLY A 456 -57.83 -1.66 5.85
CA GLY A 456 -58.04 -0.21 5.80
C GLY A 456 -57.50 0.60 6.99
N TRP A 457 -56.83 -0.02 7.97
CA TRP A 457 -56.26 0.69 9.13
C TRP A 457 -55.27 1.81 8.76
N GLN A 458 -54.67 1.79 7.57
CA GLN A 458 -53.77 2.86 7.09
C GLN A 458 -54.50 4.08 6.51
N GLN A 459 -55.83 4.00 6.32
CA GLN A 459 -56.63 5.03 5.65
C GLN A 459 -56.97 6.21 6.56
N ARG A 460 -57.17 7.39 5.95
CA ARG A 460 -57.51 8.64 6.67
C ARG A 460 -58.79 8.52 7.49
N GLY A 461 -59.83 7.91 6.93
CA GLY A 461 -61.16 7.78 7.56
C GLY A 461 -61.37 6.56 8.45
N PHE A 462 -60.30 5.85 8.85
CA PHE A 462 -60.41 4.68 9.73
C PHE A 462 -60.64 5.09 11.20
N ASP A 463 -61.56 4.41 11.88
CA ASP A 463 -61.87 4.63 13.29
C ASP A 463 -60.88 3.90 14.22
N ASP A 464 -59.98 4.69 14.84
CA ASP A 464 -59.03 4.24 15.85
C ASP A 464 -59.43 4.63 17.29
N THR A 465 -60.67 5.08 17.52
CA THR A 465 -61.14 5.53 18.84
C THR A 465 -60.93 4.47 19.93
N THR A 466 -61.16 3.19 19.58
CA THR A 466 -60.98 2.00 20.43
C THR A 466 -59.53 1.60 20.68
N TRP A 467 -58.56 2.10 19.90
CA TRP A 467 -57.14 1.78 20.09
C TRP A 467 -56.61 2.47 21.36
N PRO A 468 -55.79 1.82 22.20
CA PRO A 468 -55.10 2.50 23.29
C PRO A 468 -54.12 3.56 22.75
N ALA A 469 -53.69 4.47 23.63
CA ALA A 469 -52.54 5.33 23.36
C ALA A 469 -51.26 4.49 23.26
N ALA A 470 -50.35 4.90 22.37
CA ALA A 470 -49.00 4.36 22.33
C ALA A 470 -48.25 4.78 23.61
N ARG A 471 -47.40 3.91 24.15
CA ARG A 471 -46.49 4.27 25.24
C ARG A 471 -45.23 4.88 24.63
N ALA A 472 -44.97 6.14 24.93
CA ALA A 472 -43.65 6.73 24.74
C ALA A 472 -42.66 6.06 25.71
N LEU A 473 -41.53 5.59 25.17
CA LEU A 473 -40.51 4.82 25.89
C LEU A 473 -39.36 5.73 26.35
N THR A 474 -38.79 6.46 25.40
CA THR A 474 -37.62 7.32 25.58
C THR A 474 -37.50 8.32 24.43
N ALA A 475 -36.77 9.41 24.61
CA ALA A 475 -36.53 10.40 23.56
C ALA A 475 -35.53 9.89 22.50
N TYR A 476 -35.55 10.50 21.31
CA TYR A 476 -34.42 10.42 20.37
C TYR A 476 -33.10 10.84 21.07
N GLY A 477 -32.02 10.09 20.85
CA GLY A 477 -30.75 10.30 21.56
C GLY A 477 -30.63 9.54 22.89
N SER A 478 -31.50 8.55 23.16
CA SER A 478 -31.58 7.85 24.46
C SER A 478 -32.18 6.45 24.36
N GLY A 479 -32.07 5.68 25.46
CA GLY A 479 -32.42 4.24 25.48
C GLY A 479 -31.38 3.37 24.76
N PRO A 480 -31.72 2.11 24.40
CA PRO A 480 -30.78 1.20 23.74
C PRO A 480 -30.34 1.69 22.35
N TRP A 481 -31.12 2.58 21.73
CA TRP A 481 -30.85 3.15 20.40
C TRP A 481 -29.86 4.32 20.39
N GLY A 482 -29.56 4.89 21.56
CA GLY A 482 -28.62 6.00 21.71
C GLY A 482 -28.84 7.14 20.70
N ALA A 483 -27.76 7.58 20.07
CA ALA A 483 -27.74 8.56 18.97
C ALA A 483 -27.46 7.90 17.60
N ASP A 484 -27.56 6.57 17.52
CA ASP A 484 -27.02 5.76 16.42
C ASP A 484 -27.89 5.81 15.16
N VAL A 485 -29.11 6.33 15.25
CA VAL A 485 -29.96 6.58 14.08
C VAL A 485 -29.35 7.68 13.21
N ALA A 486 -28.73 7.25 12.12
CA ALA A 486 -28.39 8.10 10.99
C ALA A 486 -29.68 8.61 10.34
N VAL A 487 -29.76 9.93 10.14
CA VAL A 487 -30.80 10.58 9.35
C VAL A 487 -30.10 11.17 8.14
N SER A 488 -30.34 10.62 6.95
CA SER A 488 -29.64 11.04 5.74
C SER A 488 -30.01 12.46 5.32
N ALA A 489 -29.02 13.20 4.84
CA ALA A 489 -29.20 14.51 4.24
C ALA A 489 -28.73 14.48 2.77
N PRO A 490 -29.34 15.26 1.87
CA PRO A 490 -28.85 15.40 0.51
C PRO A 490 -27.43 15.98 0.49
N ALA A 491 -26.57 15.37 -0.33
CA ALA A 491 -25.20 15.84 -0.55
C ALA A 491 -25.24 17.29 -1.07
N PRO A 492 -24.59 18.27 -0.40
CA PRO A 492 -24.61 19.65 -0.86
C PRO A 492 -23.87 19.83 -2.19
N LEU A 493 -24.43 20.72 -3.00
CA LEU A 493 -23.73 21.39 -4.08
C LEU A 493 -23.25 22.75 -3.57
N LEU A 494 -21.94 23.01 -3.66
CA LEU A 494 -21.32 24.27 -3.24
C LEU A 494 -20.73 24.97 -4.47
N ARG A 495 -21.06 26.22 -4.78
CA ARG A 495 -20.55 26.96 -5.94
C ARG A 495 -20.06 28.38 -5.63
N LYS A 496 -19.16 28.91 -6.46
CA LYS A 496 -18.77 30.32 -6.53
C LYS A 496 -18.36 30.74 -7.94
N SER A 497 -19.00 31.77 -8.47
CA SER A 497 -18.54 32.50 -9.66
C SER A 497 -17.40 33.45 -9.30
N PHE A 498 -16.41 33.60 -10.19
CA PHE A 498 -15.32 34.57 -10.08
C PHE A 498 -14.86 35.03 -11.47
N THR A 499 -14.33 36.25 -11.58
CA THR A 499 -13.96 36.84 -12.89
C THR A 499 -12.45 36.94 -13.05
N VAL A 500 -11.93 36.47 -14.19
CA VAL A 500 -10.51 36.54 -14.55
C VAL A 500 -10.32 37.51 -15.72
N THR A 501 -9.62 38.62 -15.49
CA THR A 501 -9.41 39.72 -16.45
C THR A 501 -7.98 39.81 -17.00
N LYS A 502 -7.01 39.14 -16.37
CA LYS A 502 -5.60 39.10 -16.78
C LYS A 502 -5.23 37.72 -17.38
N PRO A 503 -4.25 37.65 -18.30
CA PRO A 503 -3.71 36.37 -18.76
C PRO A 503 -3.06 35.59 -17.60
N VAL A 504 -3.43 34.31 -17.45
CA VAL A 504 -2.94 33.42 -16.39
C VAL A 504 -1.67 32.70 -16.87
N ALA A 505 -0.62 32.72 -16.05
CA ALA A 505 0.61 31.97 -16.25
C ALA A 505 0.56 30.59 -15.57
N SER A 506 -0.07 30.48 -14.40
CA SER A 506 -0.38 29.20 -13.74
C SER A 506 -1.59 29.31 -12.81
N ALA A 507 -2.31 28.19 -12.65
CA ALA A 507 -3.39 28.05 -11.69
C ALA A 507 -3.21 26.78 -10.86
N ARG A 508 -3.29 26.90 -9.53
CA ARG A 508 -3.18 25.80 -8.58
C ARG A 508 -4.41 25.74 -7.70
N LEU A 509 -5.14 24.66 -7.80
CA LEU A 509 -6.30 24.38 -6.98
C LEU A 509 -5.91 23.39 -5.90
N LEU A 510 -6.10 23.79 -4.64
CA LEU A 510 -5.93 22.96 -3.46
C LEU A 510 -7.31 22.60 -2.93
N THR A 511 -7.57 21.32 -2.66
CA THR A 511 -8.89 20.81 -2.25
C THR A 511 -8.78 19.76 -1.14
N THR A 512 -9.73 19.79 -0.21
CA THR A 512 -9.92 18.76 0.82
C THR A 512 -11.37 18.74 1.31
N ALA A 513 -11.76 17.67 2.01
CA ALA A 513 -13.04 17.57 2.69
C ALA A 513 -12.91 16.79 4.01
N LEU A 514 -13.63 17.24 5.03
CA LEU A 514 -14.02 16.38 6.15
C LEU A 514 -15.25 15.60 5.67
N GLY A 515 -15.00 14.43 5.08
CA GLY A 515 -15.95 13.68 4.26
C GLY A 515 -15.32 13.35 2.90
N LEU A 516 -16.12 13.27 1.85
CA LEU A 516 -15.67 13.07 0.47
C LEU A 516 -16.00 14.29 -0.39
N GLN A 517 -15.28 14.51 -1.49
CA GLN A 517 -15.60 15.56 -2.46
C GLN A 517 -15.44 15.15 -3.93
N GLU A 518 -16.26 15.73 -4.80
CA GLU A 518 -15.94 15.90 -6.22
C GLU A 518 -15.93 17.38 -6.57
N THR A 519 -14.73 17.94 -6.75
CA THR A 519 -14.52 19.32 -7.20
C THR A 519 -14.65 19.45 -8.71
N ARG A 520 -15.30 20.52 -9.16
CA ARG A 520 -15.62 20.81 -10.56
C ARG A 520 -15.32 22.26 -10.90
N LEU A 521 -14.81 22.51 -12.10
CA LEU A 521 -14.42 23.82 -12.61
C LEU A 521 -14.96 24.00 -14.03
N ASN A 522 -15.74 25.06 -14.26
CA ASN A 522 -16.22 25.46 -15.59
C ASN A 522 -16.97 24.37 -16.38
N GLY A 523 -17.67 23.47 -15.68
CA GLY A 523 -18.43 22.34 -16.24
C GLY A 523 -17.71 20.98 -16.25
N ALA A 524 -16.44 20.91 -15.82
CA ALA A 524 -15.61 19.71 -15.85
C ALA A 524 -15.19 19.27 -14.44
N LYS A 525 -14.94 17.97 -14.23
CA LYS A 525 -14.33 17.45 -12.99
C LYS A 525 -12.85 17.84 -12.94
N VAL A 526 -12.36 18.18 -11.75
CA VAL A 526 -10.92 18.38 -11.51
C VAL A 526 -10.30 17.03 -11.13
N GLY A 527 -9.33 16.57 -11.93
CA GLY A 527 -8.66 15.29 -11.72
C GLY A 527 -9.53 14.05 -12.04
N SER A 528 -8.92 12.88 -11.89
CA SER A 528 -9.55 11.56 -12.06
C SER A 528 -9.90 10.87 -10.74
N GLU A 529 -9.56 11.48 -9.61
CA GLU A 529 -9.70 10.88 -8.28
C GLU A 529 -11.16 10.71 -7.85
N VAL A 530 -11.40 9.66 -7.07
CA VAL A 530 -12.68 9.32 -6.43
C VAL A 530 -12.42 9.02 -4.96
N LEU A 531 -13.45 9.12 -4.11
CA LEU A 531 -13.32 8.98 -2.65
C LEU A 531 -12.26 9.93 -2.01
N ALA A 532 -11.91 11.03 -2.69
CA ALA A 532 -10.94 12.01 -2.20
C ALA A 532 -11.50 12.80 -1.00
N PRO A 533 -10.72 13.07 0.05
CA PRO A 533 -9.25 12.95 0.15
C PRO A 533 -8.75 11.62 0.76
N GLY A 534 -9.56 10.56 0.72
CA GLY A 534 -9.29 9.29 1.40
C GLY A 534 -9.59 9.35 2.91
N TRP A 535 -9.14 8.31 3.61
CA TRP A 535 -9.31 8.16 5.06
C TRP A 535 -7.98 8.34 5.79
N THR A 536 -7.99 9.16 6.84
CA THR A 536 -6.95 9.29 7.88
C THR A 536 -7.66 9.46 9.22
N ASP A 537 -6.95 9.46 10.36
CA ASP A 537 -7.55 10.03 11.57
C ASP A 537 -7.70 11.55 11.39
N TYR A 538 -8.92 11.98 11.03
CA TYR A 538 -9.24 13.39 10.78
C TYR A 538 -9.07 14.30 12.02
N THR A 539 -8.86 13.75 13.22
CA THR A 539 -8.47 14.52 14.41
C THR A 539 -6.97 14.80 14.48
N LYS A 540 -6.13 13.97 13.83
CA LYS A 540 -4.67 14.04 13.80
C LYS A 540 -4.13 14.69 12.52
N ARG A 541 -4.66 14.28 11.36
CA ARG A 541 -4.30 14.81 10.03
C ARG A 541 -5.43 14.70 9.01
N LEU A 542 -5.47 15.62 8.06
CA LEU A 542 -6.37 15.63 6.91
C LEU A 542 -5.58 15.88 5.63
N GLN A 543 -5.63 14.96 4.67
CA GLN A 543 -4.95 15.12 3.39
C GLN A 543 -5.62 16.22 2.52
N TYR A 544 -4.83 16.98 1.77
CA TYR A 544 -5.29 17.85 0.69
C TYR A 544 -4.59 17.55 -0.63
N ARG A 545 -5.33 17.65 -1.74
CA ARG A 545 -4.79 17.49 -3.10
C ARG A 545 -4.26 18.83 -3.61
N VAL A 546 -3.17 18.80 -4.38
CA VAL A 546 -2.74 19.92 -5.24
C VAL A 546 -2.97 19.55 -6.71
N SER A 547 -3.71 20.38 -7.44
CA SER A 547 -4.05 20.15 -8.86
C SER A 547 -3.61 21.32 -9.74
N ASP A 548 -3.00 21.02 -10.90
CA ASP A 548 -2.85 22.00 -11.99
C ASP A 548 -4.20 22.15 -12.72
N VAL A 549 -4.75 23.37 -12.69
CA VAL A 549 -5.99 23.70 -13.41
C VAL A 549 -5.79 24.82 -14.43
N THR A 550 -4.53 25.11 -14.82
CA THR A 550 -4.16 26.26 -15.67
C THR A 550 -4.93 26.26 -16.99
N GLY A 551 -5.01 25.11 -17.67
CA GLY A 551 -5.77 24.95 -18.92
C GLY A 551 -7.29 24.90 -18.77
N GLN A 552 -7.83 24.97 -17.55
CA GLN A 552 -9.28 24.98 -17.29
C GLN A 552 -9.83 26.39 -17.00
N ILE A 553 -8.94 27.34 -16.65
CA ILE A 553 -9.31 28.74 -16.42
C ILE A 553 -9.58 29.44 -17.76
N ARG A 554 -10.61 30.30 -17.77
CA ARG A 554 -11.05 31.09 -18.94
C ARG A 554 -10.94 32.58 -18.63
N ALA A 555 -10.85 33.42 -19.66
CA ALA A 555 -11.08 34.85 -19.49
C ALA A 555 -12.58 35.12 -19.27
N GLY A 556 -12.92 36.10 -18.41
CA GLY A 556 -14.30 36.39 -18.01
C GLY A 556 -14.75 35.55 -16.80
N GLU A 557 -16.04 35.22 -16.74
CA GLU A 557 -16.61 34.42 -15.64
C GLU A 557 -16.09 32.98 -15.65
N ASN A 558 -15.66 32.52 -14.48
CA ASN A 558 -15.34 31.15 -14.15
C ASN A 558 -16.22 30.70 -12.98
N VAL A 559 -16.52 29.41 -12.89
CA VAL A 559 -17.25 28.82 -11.76
C VAL A 559 -16.47 27.65 -11.20
N LEU A 560 -16.14 27.73 -9.91
CA LEU A 560 -15.65 26.61 -9.12
C LEU A 560 -16.83 26.06 -8.30
N GLY A 561 -16.93 24.75 -8.17
CA GLY A 561 -17.91 24.11 -7.31
C GLY A 561 -17.47 22.73 -6.80
N ALA A 562 -18.20 22.19 -5.83
CA ALA A 562 -18.01 20.83 -5.33
C ALA A 562 -19.34 20.13 -5.00
N LEU A 563 -19.39 18.82 -5.22
CA LEU A 563 -20.26 17.89 -4.48
C LEU A 563 -19.52 17.48 -3.21
N VAL A 564 -20.22 17.29 -2.10
CA VAL A 564 -19.63 16.81 -0.83
C VAL A 564 -20.44 15.64 -0.27
N GLY A 565 -19.78 14.54 0.09
CA GLY A 565 -20.39 13.32 0.64
C GLY A 565 -19.92 13.00 2.06
N ASN A 566 -20.65 12.14 2.77
CA ASN A 566 -20.48 11.89 4.21
C ASN A 566 -19.15 11.20 4.55
N GLY A 567 -18.76 10.22 3.73
CA GLY A 567 -17.50 9.46 3.83
C GLY A 567 -17.25 8.80 5.19
N TRP A 568 -15.99 8.44 5.44
CA TRP A 568 -15.55 7.97 6.76
C TRP A 568 -15.70 9.03 7.85
N TYR A 569 -15.73 10.33 7.52
CA TYR A 569 -15.84 11.41 8.50
C TYR A 569 -17.19 11.41 9.24
N SER A 570 -18.29 11.28 8.50
CA SER A 570 -19.64 11.48 9.01
C SER A 570 -20.68 10.43 8.61
N GLY A 571 -20.32 9.48 7.74
CA GLY A 571 -21.10 8.27 7.45
C GLY A 571 -20.82 7.14 8.44
N SER A 572 -21.12 5.92 8.03
CA SER A 572 -20.79 4.68 8.75
C SER A 572 -19.31 4.31 8.59
N ILE A 573 -18.76 3.58 9.57
CA ILE A 573 -17.46 2.90 9.53
C ILE A 573 -17.65 1.46 10.05
N GLY A 574 -18.49 0.70 9.35
CA GLY A 574 -18.74 -0.71 9.67
C GLY A 574 -19.16 -0.97 11.13
N ILE A 575 -18.64 -2.06 11.70
CA ILE A 575 -18.81 -2.47 13.10
C ILE A 575 -18.38 -1.41 14.13
N ALA A 576 -17.61 -0.39 13.74
CA ALA A 576 -17.27 0.69 14.66
C ALA A 576 -18.47 1.63 14.92
N GLY A 577 -19.48 1.65 14.05
CA GLY A 577 -20.64 2.55 14.11
C GLY A 577 -20.56 3.71 13.11
N SER A 578 -21.32 4.80 13.33
CA SER A 578 -21.35 5.96 12.43
C SER A 578 -20.84 7.26 13.08
N ARG A 579 -20.64 8.31 12.26
CA ARG A 579 -20.38 9.70 12.71
C ARG A 579 -19.16 9.86 13.64
N LYS A 580 -18.13 9.02 13.46
CA LYS A 580 -16.95 8.94 14.35
C LYS A 580 -16.18 10.25 14.52
N TYR A 581 -16.09 11.05 13.47
CA TYR A 581 -15.27 12.27 13.45
C TYR A 581 -16.12 13.56 13.32
N GLY A 582 -17.37 13.44 12.87
CA GLY A 582 -18.35 14.52 12.83
C GLY A 582 -19.72 14.05 12.34
N THR A 583 -20.70 14.96 12.35
CA THR A 583 -22.12 14.66 12.11
C THR A 583 -22.63 15.05 10.72
N GLU A 584 -21.85 15.80 9.95
CA GLU A 584 -22.13 16.23 8.57
C GLU A 584 -20.80 16.53 7.84
N PRO A 585 -20.74 16.45 6.50
CA PRO A 585 -19.51 16.67 5.75
C PRO A 585 -19.23 18.15 5.42
N TRP A 586 -17.95 18.48 5.28
CA TRP A 586 -17.48 19.85 5.03
C TRP A 586 -16.41 19.88 3.93
N TYR A 587 -16.49 20.85 3.01
CA TYR A 587 -15.52 21.04 1.93
C TYR A 587 -14.69 22.32 2.13
N SER A 588 -13.41 22.28 1.74
CA SER A 588 -12.50 23.41 1.86
C SER A 588 -11.56 23.45 0.65
N ALA A 589 -11.34 24.63 0.08
CA ALA A 589 -10.47 24.78 -1.09
C ALA A 589 -9.87 26.18 -1.23
N GLN A 590 -8.74 26.26 -1.93
CA GLN A 590 -8.19 27.53 -2.41
C GLN A 590 -7.55 27.41 -3.80
N LEU A 591 -7.95 28.30 -4.71
CA LEU A 591 -7.41 28.43 -6.05
C LEU A 591 -6.45 29.62 -6.11
N ARG A 592 -5.14 29.36 -6.21
CA ARG A 592 -4.12 30.37 -6.46
C ARG A 592 -3.95 30.56 -7.96
N LEU A 593 -4.19 31.77 -8.45
CA LEU A 593 -3.90 32.19 -9.83
C LEU A 593 -2.66 33.08 -9.84
N THR A 594 -1.69 32.77 -10.70
CA THR A 594 -0.54 33.62 -11.00
C THR A 594 -0.66 34.11 -12.44
N PHE A 595 -0.51 35.42 -12.64
CA PHE A 595 -0.69 36.09 -13.93
C PHE A 595 0.65 36.33 -14.64
N THR A 596 0.60 36.58 -15.95
CA THR A 596 1.80 36.82 -16.77
C THR A 596 2.55 38.11 -16.44
N ASP A 597 1.98 38.99 -15.62
CA ASP A 597 2.63 40.20 -15.08
C ASP A 597 3.31 39.97 -13.71
N GLY A 598 3.36 38.72 -13.24
CA GLY A 598 3.93 38.35 -11.94
C GLY A 598 3.02 38.58 -10.74
N THR A 599 1.86 39.22 -10.91
CA THR A 599 0.87 39.35 -9.82
C THR A 599 0.14 38.03 -9.60
N SER A 600 -0.42 37.82 -8.40
CA SER A 600 -1.24 36.64 -8.09
C SER A 600 -2.47 37.01 -7.25
N THR A 601 -3.47 36.12 -7.24
CA THR A 601 -4.68 36.23 -6.42
C THR A 601 -5.16 34.85 -5.98
N THR A 602 -5.92 34.79 -4.88
CA THR A 602 -6.44 33.54 -4.32
C THR A 602 -7.97 33.59 -4.23
N ILE A 603 -8.65 32.61 -4.81
CA ILE A 603 -10.09 32.40 -4.68
C ILE A 603 -10.31 31.24 -3.72
N ALA A 604 -10.74 31.56 -2.49
CA ALA A 604 -10.91 30.60 -1.41
C ALA A 604 -12.38 30.25 -1.14
N THR A 605 -12.60 29.16 -0.40
CA THR A 605 -13.85 28.84 0.30
C THR A 605 -14.13 29.85 1.41
N ASP A 606 -15.27 30.54 1.32
CA ASP A 606 -15.69 31.62 2.22
C ASP A 606 -17.22 31.83 2.17
N GLY A 607 -17.73 32.79 2.96
CA GLY A 607 -19.17 33.10 3.03
C GLY A 607 -19.79 33.74 1.79
N THR A 608 -19.05 33.96 0.71
CA THR A 608 -19.61 34.43 -0.59
C THR A 608 -20.00 33.30 -1.52
N TRP A 609 -19.67 32.05 -1.15
CA TRP A 609 -20.15 30.86 -1.83
C TRP A 609 -21.68 30.69 -1.69
N LYS A 610 -22.25 29.85 -2.55
CA LYS A 610 -23.65 29.45 -2.56
C LYS A 610 -23.79 27.95 -2.36
N ALA A 611 -24.85 27.55 -1.67
CA ALA A 611 -25.12 26.15 -1.34
C ALA A 611 -26.58 25.77 -1.67
N GLY A 612 -26.73 24.59 -2.28
CA GLY A 612 -28.02 23.96 -2.60
C GLY A 612 -27.99 22.45 -2.34
N ASP A 613 -29.17 21.81 -2.28
CA ASP A 613 -29.28 20.35 -2.20
C ASP A 613 -28.97 19.70 -3.55
N GLY A 614 -28.21 18.60 -3.55
CA GLY A 614 -27.92 17.81 -4.74
C GLY A 614 -28.98 16.75 -5.09
N PRO A 615 -28.83 16.11 -6.26
CA PRO A 615 -29.64 14.95 -6.66
C PRO A 615 -29.32 13.67 -5.87
N ILE A 616 -28.12 13.57 -5.28
CA ILE A 616 -27.80 12.55 -4.26
C ILE A 616 -28.60 12.88 -3.00
N ARG A 617 -29.48 11.96 -2.60
CA ARG A 617 -30.43 12.13 -1.49
C ARG A 617 -29.95 11.47 -0.20
N ALA A 618 -29.13 10.43 -0.35
CA ALA A 618 -28.37 9.76 0.70
C ALA A 618 -27.13 9.13 0.09
N ASP A 619 -26.02 9.15 0.82
CA ASP A 619 -24.77 8.48 0.48
C ASP A 619 -24.10 7.92 1.74
N ASP A 620 -23.66 6.68 1.68
CA ASP A 620 -22.89 6.01 2.71
C ASP A 620 -21.99 4.94 2.09
N LEU A 621 -20.78 4.76 2.62
CA LEU A 621 -19.79 3.82 2.08
C LEU A 621 -20.25 2.35 2.09
N TYR A 622 -21.12 1.97 3.04
CA TYR A 622 -21.55 0.60 3.29
C TYR A 622 -23.00 0.36 2.86
N GLN A 623 -23.86 1.36 3.00
CA GLN A 623 -25.28 1.23 2.65
C GLN A 623 -25.58 1.46 1.16
N GLY A 624 -24.79 2.30 0.48
CA GLY A 624 -24.96 2.67 -0.93
C GLY A 624 -25.34 4.13 -1.17
N GLU A 625 -25.58 4.49 -2.44
CA GLU A 625 -25.99 5.84 -2.84
C GLU A 625 -27.41 5.85 -3.43
N THR A 626 -28.23 6.82 -3.01
CA THR A 626 -29.58 7.05 -3.54
C THR A 626 -29.63 8.37 -4.31
N TYR A 627 -29.94 8.31 -5.60
CA TYR A 627 -29.89 9.42 -6.54
C TYR A 627 -31.24 9.65 -7.23
N ASP A 628 -31.68 10.90 -7.31
CA ASP A 628 -32.89 11.32 -8.02
C ASP A 628 -32.55 12.33 -9.13
N ALA A 629 -32.57 11.87 -10.39
CA ALA A 629 -32.23 12.70 -11.54
C ALA A 629 -33.24 13.83 -11.78
N ARG A 630 -34.47 13.73 -11.26
CA ARG A 630 -35.47 14.82 -11.33
C ARG A 630 -35.03 16.07 -10.55
N LEU A 631 -34.08 15.91 -9.62
CA LEU A 631 -33.53 16.96 -8.76
C LEU A 631 -32.12 17.42 -9.20
N ALA A 632 -31.66 17.03 -10.39
CA ALA A 632 -30.35 17.43 -10.91
C ALA A 632 -30.34 18.89 -11.38
N ALA A 633 -29.60 19.76 -10.67
CA ALA A 633 -29.43 21.17 -11.01
C ALA A 633 -28.56 21.37 -12.27
N ALA A 634 -29.13 21.17 -13.46
CA ALA A 634 -28.40 21.21 -14.73
C ALA A 634 -27.59 22.51 -14.92
N GLY A 635 -26.27 22.37 -15.13
CA GLY A 635 -25.37 23.49 -15.39
C GLY A 635 -24.89 24.28 -14.15
N TRP A 636 -25.21 23.84 -12.93
CA TRP A 636 -24.81 24.53 -11.69
C TRP A 636 -23.30 24.82 -11.57
N ASP A 637 -22.46 23.96 -12.16
CA ASP A 637 -20.99 24.04 -12.19
C ASP A 637 -20.43 24.93 -13.33
N ARG A 638 -21.28 25.75 -13.96
CA ARG A 638 -20.94 26.60 -15.12
C ARG A 638 -21.31 28.07 -14.90
N PRO A 639 -20.60 29.00 -15.58
CA PRO A 639 -21.02 30.39 -15.76
C PRO A 639 -22.47 30.54 -16.24
N GLY A 640 -23.16 31.61 -15.84
CA GLY A 640 -24.53 31.91 -16.26
C GLY A 640 -25.66 31.08 -15.63
N PHE A 641 -25.39 30.19 -14.67
CA PHE A 641 -26.42 29.49 -13.89
C PHE A 641 -27.09 30.41 -12.85
N ASP A 642 -28.41 30.31 -12.70
CA ASP A 642 -29.20 31.11 -11.75
C ASP A 642 -29.22 30.50 -10.34
N ASP A 643 -28.33 30.99 -9.48
CA ASP A 643 -28.24 30.58 -8.07
C ASP A 643 -28.93 31.54 -7.09
N ARG A 644 -29.84 32.42 -7.57
CA ARG A 644 -30.57 33.36 -6.70
C ARG A 644 -31.43 32.65 -5.66
N GLY A 645 -31.87 31.43 -5.93
CA GLY A 645 -32.56 30.56 -4.98
C GLY A 645 -31.66 29.79 -4.01
N TRP A 646 -30.33 29.87 -4.16
CA TRP A 646 -29.36 29.18 -3.29
C TRP A 646 -28.97 30.09 -2.11
N ALA A 647 -28.88 29.48 -0.93
CA ALA A 647 -28.51 30.16 0.31
C ALA A 647 -26.96 30.23 0.46
N ALA A 648 -26.49 30.95 1.46
CA ALA A 648 -25.07 30.87 1.86
C ALA A 648 -24.81 29.52 2.57
N PRO A 649 -23.64 28.89 2.39
CA PRO A 649 -23.23 27.72 3.17
C PRO A 649 -23.03 28.08 4.64
N ARG A 650 -23.16 27.09 5.53
CA ARG A 650 -22.64 27.21 6.90
C ARG A 650 -21.12 27.17 6.87
N ILE A 651 -20.48 28.06 7.62
CA ILE A 651 -19.02 28.10 7.79
C ILE A 651 -18.66 27.37 9.09
N GLY A 652 -17.71 26.44 9.04
CA GLY A 652 -17.19 25.75 10.21
C GLY A 652 -16.49 26.70 11.17
N SER A 653 -16.89 26.71 12.44
CA SER A 653 -16.41 27.63 13.48
C SER A 653 -15.34 27.04 14.41
N GLY A 654 -14.89 25.81 14.16
CA GLY A 654 -13.84 25.14 14.92
C GLY A 654 -12.43 25.58 14.52
N ALA A 655 -11.42 25.02 15.19
CA ALA A 655 -10.04 25.06 14.68
C ALA A 655 -9.97 24.33 13.33
N LYS A 656 -9.09 24.79 12.42
CA LYS A 656 -8.83 24.06 11.18
C LYS A 656 -8.13 22.73 11.52
N PRO A 657 -8.45 21.61 10.84
CA PRO A 657 -7.68 20.38 10.94
C PRO A 657 -6.20 20.61 10.60
N ASN A 658 -5.33 19.74 11.09
CA ASN A 658 -3.94 19.66 10.65
C ASN A 658 -3.90 19.20 9.18
N LEU A 659 -3.52 20.08 8.26
CA LEU A 659 -3.55 19.83 6.82
C LEU A 659 -2.20 19.34 6.31
N VAL A 660 -2.16 18.18 5.69
CA VAL A 660 -0.97 17.60 5.04
C VAL A 660 -1.25 17.39 3.54
N SER A 661 -0.26 17.58 2.67
CA SER A 661 -0.42 17.28 1.25
C SER A 661 -0.50 15.77 1.04
N GLN A 662 -1.32 15.33 0.10
CA GLN A 662 -1.60 13.90 -0.08
C GLN A 662 -0.35 13.10 -0.42
N VAL A 663 -0.04 12.13 0.46
CA VAL A 663 1.14 11.25 0.35
C VAL A 663 0.84 10.11 -0.61
N ASP A 664 -0.32 9.46 -0.45
CA ASP A 664 -0.79 8.40 -1.34
C ASP A 664 -1.15 8.94 -2.74
N ASN A 665 -1.30 8.04 -3.72
CA ASN A 665 -1.54 8.48 -5.10
C ASN A 665 -3.00 8.88 -5.38
N GLY A 666 -3.93 8.58 -4.47
CA GLY A 666 -5.37 8.77 -4.61
C GLY A 666 -6.07 7.58 -5.28
N VAL A 667 -7.31 7.31 -4.88
CA VAL A 667 -8.15 6.26 -5.48
C VAL A 667 -8.67 6.73 -6.83
N THR A 668 -8.53 5.88 -7.85
CA THR A 668 -9.04 6.15 -9.20
C THR A 668 -9.76 4.91 -9.75
N VAL A 669 -10.69 5.10 -10.68
CA VAL A 669 -11.22 3.98 -11.47
C VAL A 669 -10.16 3.54 -12.46
N GLN A 670 -9.75 2.27 -12.39
CA GLN A 670 -8.60 1.70 -13.09
C GLN A 670 -9.00 0.69 -14.16
N GLN A 671 -10.13 -0.01 -13.99
CA GLN A 671 -10.61 -1.01 -14.95
C GLN A 671 -12.14 -1.00 -15.03
N GLU A 672 -12.70 -1.27 -16.22
CA GLU A 672 -14.13 -1.48 -16.42
C GLU A 672 -14.45 -2.95 -16.70
N PHE A 673 -15.59 -3.42 -16.20
CA PHE A 673 -16.10 -4.77 -16.40
C PHE A 673 -17.46 -4.75 -17.11
N LYS A 674 -17.67 -5.69 -18.04
CA LYS A 674 -18.95 -5.94 -18.68
C LYS A 674 -19.54 -7.26 -18.17
N PRO A 675 -20.87 -7.37 -18.01
CA PRO A 675 -21.50 -8.65 -17.67
C PRO A 675 -21.12 -9.72 -18.69
N VAL A 676 -20.53 -10.82 -18.19
CA VAL A 676 -20.23 -12.03 -18.98
C VAL A 676 -21.48 -12.89 -19.12
N ALA A 677 -22.42 -12.78 -18.18
CA ALA A 677 -23.74 -13.40 -18.24
C ALA A 677 -24.82 -12.50 -17.59
N TRP A 678 -26.06 -12.72 -18.02
CA TRP A 678 -27.28 -12.21 -17.37
C TRP A 678 -28.22 -13.38 -17.12
N THR A 679 -28.83 -13.44 -15.93
CA THR A 679 -29.89 -14.39 -15.59
C THR A 679 -31.11 -13.66 -15.04
N GLN A 680 -32.26 -14.35 -15.01
CA GLN A 680 -33.49 -13.86 -14.38
C GLN A 680 -34.03 -14.93 -13.41
N PRO A 681 -33.47 -15.06 -12.19
CA PRO A 681 -33.88 -16.10 -11.25
C PRO A 681 -35.33 -15.93 -10.77
N LYS A 682 -35.88 -14.71 -10.80
CA LYS A 682 -37.28 -14.40 -10.46
C LYS A 682 -37.83 -13.35 -11.46
N PRO A 683 -39.12 -13.35 -11.82
CA PRO A 683 -39.68 -12.38 -12.77
C PRO A 683 -39.41 -10.94 -12.33
N GLY A 684 -38.80 -10.13 -13.22
CA GLY A 684 -38.41 -8.74 -12.92
C GLY A 684 -37.14 -8.56 -12.08
N VAL A 685 -36.51 -9.65 -11.62
CA VAL A 685 -35.25 -9.65 -10.88
C VAL A 685 -34.15 -10.21 -11.79
N TRP A 686 -33.22 -9.35 -12.20
CA TRP A 686 -32.13 -9.72 -13.11
C TRP A 686 -30.81 -9.77 -12.35
N VAL A 687 -29.97 -10.78 -12.60
CA VAL A 687 -28.63 -10.86 -12.01
C VAL A 687 -27.59 -10.81 -13.13
N ALA A 688 -26.65 -9.87 -13.05
CA ALA A 688 -25.44 -9.83 -13.85
C ALA A 688 -24.31 -10.58 -13.15
N ASP A 689 -23.55 -11.37 -13.90
CA ASP A 689 -22.21 -11.83 -13.50
C ASP A 689 -21.16 -10.99 -14.23
N LEU A 690 -20.26 -10.32 -13.51
CA LEU A 690 -19.14 -9.56 -14.08
C LEU A 690 -17.86 -10.41 -14.31
N GLY A 691 -17.89 -11.68 -13.93
CA GLY A 691 -16.79 -12.65 -14.13
C GLY A 691 -15.62 -12.53 -13.15
N GLN A 692 -15.59 -11.48 -12.34
CA GLN A 692 -14.52 -11.15 -11.38
C GLN A 692 -15.13 -10.54 -10.12
N ASN A 693 -14.65 -10.92 -8.93
CA ASN A 693 -14.92 -10.21 -7.68
C ASN A 693 -13.94 -9.03 -7.53
N PHE A 694 -14.44 -7.81 -7.36
CA PHE A 694 -13.62 -6.60 -7.24
C PHE A 694 -14.31 -5.53 -6.38
N SER A 695 -13.56 -4.49 -5.96
CA SER A 695 -14.13 -3.31 -5.29
C SER A 695 -14.42 -2.15 -6.26
N GLY A 696 -15.59 -1.54 -6.10
CA GLY A 696 -16.02 -0.48 -7.00
C GLY A 696 -17.50 -0.11 -6.88
N TRP A 697 -18.05 0.39 -7.98
CA TRP A 697 -19.49 0.62 -8.16
C TRP A 697 -19.90 0.35 -9.61
N ASN A 698 -21.18 0.47 -9.93
CA ASN A 698 -21.67 0.27 -11.29
C ASN A 698 -21.99 1.59 -12.02
N ARG A 699 -21.72 1.63 -13.32
CA ARG A 699 -22.39 2.50 -14.27
C ARG A 699 -23.66 1.82 -14.77
N LEU A 700 -24.81 2.42 -14.50
CA LEU A 700 -26.10 2.06 -15.05
C LEU A 700 -26.42 2.97 -16.25
N ALA A 701 -26.94 2.39 -17.32
CA ALA A 701 -27.51 3.12 -18.47
C ALA A 701 -28.93 2.60 -18.76
N VAL A 702 -29.93 3.47 -18.65
CA VAL A 702 -31.35 3.06 -18.69
C VAL A 702 -32.26 4.16 -19.27
N THR A 703 -33.28 3.75 -20.01
CA THR A 703 -34.33 4.63 -20.58
C THR A 703 -35.67 4.24 -19.98
N GLY A 704 -36.45 5.19 -19.46
CA GLY A 704 -37.77 4.92 -18.89
C GLY A 704 -38.53 6.17 -18.45
N PRO A 705 -39.77 6.03 -17.95
CA PRO A 705 -40.58 7.15 -17.46
C PRO A 705 -39.94 7.88 -16.25
N ALA A 706 -40.23 9.18 -16.13
CA ALA A 706 -39.84 9.98 -14.98
C ALA A 706 -40.39 9.37 -13.67
N GLY A 707 -39.54 9.27 -12.64
CA GLY A 707 -39.92 8.67 -11.36
C GLY A 707 -39.85 7.14 -11.32
N THR A 708 -39.44 6.47 -12.41
CA THR A 708 -39.05 5.05 -12.35
C THR A 708 -37.78 4.92 -11.50
N THR A 709 -37.75 4.02 -10.53
CA THR A 709 -36.55 3.76 -9.70
C THR A 709 -35.97 2.38 -10.00
N VAL A 710 -34.72 2.34 -10.45
CA VAL A 710 -33.92 1.12 -10.57
C VAL A 710 -33.13 0.93 -9.28
N THR A 711 -33.16 -0.27 -8.71
CA THR A 711 -32.36 -0.63 -7.52
C THR A 711 -31.30 -1.65 -7.90
N MET A 712 -30.07 -1.44 -7.42
CA MET A 712 -28.89 -2.25 -7.70
C MET A 712 -28.32 -2.80 -6.37
N ARG A 713 -28.36 -4.12 -6.18
CA ARG A 713 -27.77 -4.79 -5.01
C ARG A 713 -26.53 -5.59 -5.41
N HIS A 714 -25.51 -5.57 -4.58
CA HIS A 714 -24.19 -6.12 -4.89
C HIS A 714 -23.89 -7.36 -4.05
N ALA A 715 -23.18 -8.36 -4.61
CA ALA A 715 -22.82 -9.59 -3.91
C ALA A 715 -21.55 -10.26 -4.47
N GLU A 716 -20.83 -10.99 -3.62
CA GLU A 716 -19.65 -11.77 -4.00
C GLU A 716 -19.98 -13.13 -4.62
N VAL A 717 -21.06 -13.78 -4.14
CA VAL A 717 -21.46 -15.14 -4.48
C VAL A 717 -22.97 -15.26 -4.67
N LEU A 718 -23.41 -16.37 -5.26
CA LEU A 718 -24.83 -16.68 -5.52
C LEU A 718 -25.32 -17.83 -4.65
N ASN A 719 -26.61 -17.80 -4.33
CA ASN A 719 -27.34 -18.95 -3.79
C ASN A 719 -27.49 -20.05 -4.88
N PRO A 720 -27.76 -21.32 -4.49
CA PRO A 720 -28.03 -22.40 -5.45
C PRO A 720 -29.22 -22.18 -6.40
N ASP A 721 -30.13 -21.23 -6.10
CA ASP A 721 -31.25 -20.84 -6.99
C ASP A 721 -30.87 -19.74 -8.01
N GLY A 722 -29.60 -19.29 -8.01
CA GLY A 722 -29.11 -18.22 -8.87
C GLY A 722 -29.43 -16.79 -8.40
N THR A 723 -30.06 -16.62 -7.24
CA THR A 723 -30.18 -15.29 -6.60
C THR A 723 -28.89 -14.89 -5.88
N ILE A 724 -28.71 -13.59 -5.60
CA ILE A 724 -27.53 -13.10 -4.88
C ILE A 724 -27.56 -13.50 -3.40
N TYR A 725 -26.39 -13.89 -2.87
CA TYR A 725 -26.20 -14.12 -1.44
C TYR A 725 -25.55 -12.90 -0.81
N THR A 726 -26.20 -12.31 0.20
CA THR A 726 -25.74 -11.08 0.87
C THR A 726 -25.63 -11.21 2.40
N ALA A 727 -25.80 -12.41 2.97
CA ALA A 727 -25.78 -12.56 4.43
C ALA A 727 -24.40 -12.27 5.03
N ASN A 728 -23.31 -12.57 4.31
CA ASN A 728 -21.94 -12.25 4.73
C ASN A 728 -21.59 -10.75 4.63
N LEU A 729 -22.48 -9.89 4.09
CA LEU A 729 -22.34 -8.43 4.15
C LEU A 729 -22.74 -7.86 5.51
N ARG A 730 -23.40 -8.67 6.35
CA ARG A 730 -23.88 -8.34 7.71
C ARG A 730 -24.80 -7.11 7.66
N ALA A 731 -24.47 -5.98 8.30
CA ALA A 731 -25.29 -4.77 8.29
C ALA A 731 -25.04 -3.83 7.08
N ALA A 732 -24.14 -4.16 6.16
CA ALA A 732 -23.94 -3.37 4.94
C ALA A 732 -24.97 -3.73 3.85
N GLN A 733 -25.91 -2.82 3.54
CA GLN A 733 -26.88 -3.05 2.47
C GLN A 733 -26.26 -3.16 1.07
N ALA A 734 -25.12 -2.50 0.81
CA ALA A 734 -24.48 -2.42 -0.51
C ALA A 734 -25.49 -2.16 -1.67
N THR A 735 -26.42 -1.22 -1.49
CA THR A 735 -27.60 -1.04 -2.36
C THR A 735 -27.71 0.38 -2.91
N ASP A 736 -27.45 0.54 -4.20
CA ASP A 736 -27.63 1.80 -4.92
C ASP A 736 -29.03 1.93 -5.52
N ARG A 737 -29.58 3.15 -5.58
CA ARG A 737 -30.95 3.41 -6.04
C ARG A 737 -30.99 4.63 -6.96
N PHE A 738 -31.43 4.45 -8.20
CA PHE A 738 -31.46 5.51 -9.22
C PHE A 738 -32.88 5.79 -9.71
N THR A 739 -33.38 7.01 -9.46
CA THR A 739 -34.68 7.48 -9.94
C THR A 739 -34.52 8.35 -11.19
N LEU A 740 -35.17 7.95 -12.29
CA LEU A 740 -35.05 8.57 -13.61
C LEU A 740 -35.75 9.94 -13.69
N ALA A 741 -35.17 10.84 -14.47
CA ALA A 741 -35.75 12.13 -14.84
C ALA A 741 -36.80 12.02 -15.95
N GLY A 742 -36.75 10.96 -16.78
CA GLY A 742 -37.66 10.73 -17.89
C GLY A 742 -37.32 11.54 -19.13
N THR A 743 -36.02 11.73 -19.42
CA THR A 743 -35.51 12.60 -20.50
C THR A 743 -35.92 12.20 -21.93
N GLY A 744 -36.51 11.01 -22.11
CA GLY A 744 -36.79 10.43 -23.44
C GLY A 744 -35.58 9.76 -24.11
N GLY A 745 -34.39 9.89 -23.52
CA GLY A 745 -33.17 9.18 -23.92
C GLY A 745 -32.64 8.25 -22.83
N ALA A 746 -31.48 7.64 -23.08
CA ALA A 746 -30.79 6.84 -22.07
C ALA A 746 -30.12 7.76 -21.04
N GLU A 747 -30.53 7.62 -19.78
CA GLU A 747 -29.93 8.28 -18.64
C GLU A 747 -28.80 7.42 -18.07
N THR A 748 -27.71 8.07 -17.63
CA THR A 748 -26.53 7.40 -17.10
C THR A 748 -26.35 7.75 -15.63
N TYR A 749 -26.21 6.73 -14.79
CA TYR A 749 -25.93 6.85 -13.38
C TYR A 749 -24.61 6.15 -13.01
N GLU A 750 -23.82 6.81 -12.17
CA GLU A 750 -22.64 6.28 -11.49
C GLU A 750 -22.65 6.87 -10.08
N PRO A 751 -22.49 6.08 -9.00
CA PRO A 751 -22.25 6.61 -7.67
C PRO A 751 -20.97 7.46 -7.58
N ARG A 752 -20.84 8.26 -6.51
CA ARG A 752 -19.67 9.10 -6.21
C ARG A 752 -19.11 8.83 -4.82
N PHE A 753 -19.96 8.51 -3.85
CA PHE A 753 -19.63 8.53 -2.42
C PHE A 753 -19.88 7.20 -1.69
N THR A 754 -19.86 6.09 -2.42
CA THR A 754 -19.99 4.72 -1.89
C THR A 754 -18.99 3.76 -2.54
N VAL A 755 -18.85 2.55 -2.00
CA VAL A 755 -18.06 1.46 -2.60
C VAL A 755 -18.61 0.10 -2.16
N HIS A 756 -18.59 -0.87 -3.07
CA HIS A 756 -19.05 -2.24 -2.84
C HIS A 756 -17.96 -3.23 -3.27
N GLY A 757 -17.81 -4.35 -2.59
CA GLY A 757 -17.02 -5.50 -3.04
C GLY A 757 -17.94 -6.59 -3.60
N TYR A 758 -17.81 -6.93 -4.87
CA TYR A 758 -18.78 -7.81 -5.54
C TYR A 758 -18.26 -8.41 -6.86
N ARG A 759 -18.93 -9.50 -7.26
CA ARG A 759 -18.90 -10.08 -8.62
C ARG A 759 -20.26 -10.01 -9.31
N TYR A 760 -21.33 -10.11 -8.53
CA TYR A 760 -22.70 -10.20 -9.01
C TYR A 760 -23.51 -8.96 -8.65
N VAL A 761 -24.45 -8.59 -9.53
CA VAL A 761 -25.30 -7.40 -9.36
C VAL A 761 -26.75 -7.76 -9.66
N GLU A 762 -27.62 -7.66 -8.66
CA GLU A 762 -29.06 -7.80 -8.81
C GLU A 762 -29.69 -6.45 -9.19
N LEU A 763 -30.41 -6.40 -10.32
CA LEU A 763 -31.18 -5.25 -10.78
C LEU A 763 -32.68 -5.52 -10.69
N THR A 764 -33.39 -4.60 -10.06
CA THR A 764 -34.86 -4.58 -9.97
C THR A 764 -35.40 -3.20 -10.32
N GLY A 765 -36.68 -3.11 -10.71
CA GLY A 765 -37.31 -1.87 -11.18
C GLY A 765 -36.90 -1.43 -12.60
N LEU A 766 -36.22 -2.29 -13.36
CA LEU A 766 -35.87 -2.01 -14.75
C LEU A 766 -37.13 -1.89 -15.64
N PRO A 767 -37.25 -0.85 -16.48
CA PRO A 767 -38.39 -0.65 -17.38
C PRO A 767 -38.37 -1.58 -18.61
N SER A 768 -37.26 -2.28 -18.86
CA SER A 768 -37.06 -3.25 -19.94
C SER A 768 -36.01 -4.30 -19.55
N ALA A 769 -35.88 -5.37 -20.33
CA ALA A 769 -34.82 -6.36 -20.11
C ALA A 769 -33.42 -5.74 -20.30
N PRO A 770 -32.42 -6.10 -19.48
CA PRO A 770 -31.08 -5.55 -19.56
C PRO A 770 -30.32 -6.03 -20.80
N THR A 771 -29.27 -5.30 -21.13
CA THR A 771 -28.34 -5.59 -22.24
C THR A 771 -26.89 -5.45 -21.79
N ALA A 772 -25.92 -5.83 -22.62
CA ALA A 772 -24.49 -5.57 -22.37
C ALA A 772 -24.12 -4.06 -22.26
N ALA A 773 -25.02 -3.16 -22.66
CA ALA A 773 -24.87 -1.71 -22.45
C ALA A 773 -25.45 -1.23 -21.12
N THR A 774 -26.41 -1.95 -20.52
CA THR A 774 -27.17 -1.51 -19.34
C THR A 774 -26.32 -1.36 -18.08
N LEU A 775 -25.29 -2.19 -17.92
CA LEU A 775 -24.42 -2.20 -16.74
C LEU A 775 -22.94 -2.20 -17.14
N THR A 776 -22.11 -1.51 -16.37
CA THR A 776 -20.64 -1.61 -16.43
C THR A 776 -20.05 -1.49 -15.03
N GLY A 777 -19.36 -2.52 -14.55
CA GLY A 777 -18.60 -2.43 -13.30
C GLY A 777 -17.43 -1.45 -13.43
N ARG A 778 -17.20 -0.62 -12.42
CA ARG A 778 -16.11 0.37 -12.34
C ARG A 778 -15.18 -0.03 -11.19
N ALA A 779 -14.12 -0.79 -11.48
CA ALA A 779 -13.16 -1.25 -10.48
C ALA A 779 -12.14 -0.15 -10.15
N MET A 780 -11.88 0.08 -8.87
CA MET A 780 -11.05 1.20 -8.40
C MET A 780 -10.14 0.82 -7.24
N TRP A 781 -8.97 1.47 -7.17
CA TRP A 781 -7.98 1.31 -6.10
C TRP A 781 -7.04 2.54 -6.08
N THR A 782 -6.26 2.72 -5.01
CA THR A 782 -5.22 3.76 -4.95
C THR A 782 -4.20 3.51 -6.06
N SER A 783 -3.95 4.54 -6.88
CA SER A 783 -3.26 4.40 -8.16
C SER A 783 -1.78 4.01 -8.04
N GLY A 784 -1.47 2.71 -8.01
CA GLY A 784 -0.13 2.14 -8.15
C GLY A 784 0.10 1.54 -9.55
N ALA A 785 1.32 1.65 -10.07
CA ALA A 785 1.73 0.92 -11.28
C ALA A 785 1.86 -0.58 -10.99
N ARG A 786 1.60 -1.46 -11.97
CA ARG A 786 1.92 -2.89 -11.83
C ARG A 786 3.43 -3.09 -11.98
N THR A 787 4.13 -3.27 -10.86
CA THR A 787 5.57 -3.48 -10.80
C THR A 787 5.97 -4.93 -11.08
N GLY A 788 5.12 -5.90 -10.73
CA GLY A 788 5.44 -7.33 -10.81
C GLY A 788 4.56 -8.13 -11.78
N THR A 789 5.19 -9.10 -12.44
CA THR A 789 4.52 -10.13 -13.24
C THR A 789 5.09 -11.50 -12.89
N PHE A 790 4.20 -12.49 -12.82
CA PHE A 790 4.52 -13.88 -12.53
C PHE A 790 3.62 -14.80 -13.36
N THR A 791 4.19 -15.82 -13.99
CA THR A 791 3.49 -16.85 -14.81
C THR A 791 4.24 -18.18 -14.77
N THR A 792 3.55 -19.30 -14.95
CA THR A 792 4.10 -20.66 -14.82
C THR A 792 3.62 -21.62 -15.91
N SER A 793 4.06 -22.87 -15.86
CA SER A 793 3.49 -23.97 -16.65
C SER A 793 2.19 -24.56 -16.07
N ASN A 794 1.65 -24.02 -14.96
CA ASN A 794 0.53 -24.60 -14.22
C ASN A 794 -0.61 -23.58 -14.03
N ALA A 795 -1.74 -23.84 -14.69
CA ALA A 795 -2.90 -22.95 -14.68
C ALA A 795 -3.51 -22.71 -13.28
N LEU A 796 -3.35 -23.64 -12.33
CA LEU A 796 -3.78 -23.44 -10.94
C LEU A 796 -2.94 -22.35 -10.27
N VAL A 797 -1.63 -22.35 -10.48
CA VAL A 797 -0.70 -21.38 -9.89
C VAL A 797 -0.87 -20.00 -10.56
N ASP A 798 -1.12 -19.96 -11.86
CA ASP A 798 -1.40 -18.70 -12.58
C ASP A 798 -2.77 -18.12 -12.17
N GLN A 799 -3.79 -18.96 -11.92
CA GLN A 799 -5.07 -18.52 -11.37
C GLN A 799 -4.96 -18.07 -9.91
N LEU A 800 -4.11 -18.72 -9.09
CA LEU A 800 -3.76 -18.25 -7.75
C LEU A 800 -3.14 -16.85 -7.81
N GLN A 801 -2.18 -16.62 -8.72
CA GLN A 801 -1.57 -15.30 -8.90
C GLN A 801 -2.59 -14.23 -9.33
N HIS A 802 -3.51 -14.57 -10.23
CA HIS A 802 -4.63 -13.69 -10.60
C HIS A 802 -5.49 -13.34 -9.37
N ASN A 803 -5.85 -14.34 -8.56
CA ASN A 803 -6.67 -14.17 -7.37
C ASN A 803 -5.97 -13.31 -6.29
N ILE A 804 -4.65 -13.45 -6.11
CA ILE A 804 -3.84 -12.62 -5.21
C ILE A 804 -3.90 -11.15 -5.66
N VAL A 805 -3.60 -10.87 -6.94
CA VAL A 805 -3.58 -9.50 -7.48
C VAL A 805 -4.96 -8.83 -7.41
N TRP A 806 -6.06 -9.58 -7.57
CA TRP A 806 -7.40 -9.03 -7.40
C TRP A 806 -7.84 -8.86 -5.94
N GLY A 807 -7.42 -9.76 -5.04
CA GLY A 807 -7.64 -9.61 -3.60
C GLY A 807 -6.92 -8.38 -3.04
N GLU A 808 -5.68 -8.15 -3.49
CA GLU A 808 -4.91 -6.94 -3.22
C GLU A 808 -5.62 -5.69 -3.75
N ARG A 809 -5.83 -5.58 -5.07
CA ARG A 809 -6.47 -4.42 -5.70
C ARG A 809 -7.76 -4.03 -5.03
N SER A 810 -8.60 -5.00 -4.70
CA SER A 810 -9.91 -4.75 -4.11
C SER A 810 -9.84 -4.00 -2.77
N ASN A 811 -8.74 -4.15 -2.05
CA ASN A 811 -8.59 -3.67 -0.68
C ASN A 811 -7.59 -2.52 -0.51
N MET A 812 -6.92 -2.06 -1.58
CA MET A 812 -6.05 -0.89 -1.53
C MET A 812 -6.85 0.39 -1.81
N LEU A 813 -7.72 0.79 -0.88
CA LEU A 813 -8.67 1.91 -1.02
C LEU A 813 -8.40 3.02 0.00
N ALA A 814 -7.39 3.85 -0.26
CA ALA A 814 -6.82 4.87 0.67
C ALA A 814 -6.22 4.34 1.98
N ILE A 815 -6.60 3.13 2.41
CA ILE A 815 -5.97 2.27 3.42
C ILE A 815 -5.98 0.81 2.91
N PRO A 816 -5.11 -0.09 3.43
CA PRO A 816 -5.16 -1.52 3.15
C PRO A 816 -6.25 -2.20 4.00
N SER A 817 -7.46 -2.38 3.47
CA SER A 817 -8.58 -2.96 4.20
C SER A 817 -8.50 -4.48 4.33
N ASP A 818 -9.07 -5.06 5.38
CA ASP A 818 -9.26 -6.52 5.50
C ASP A 818 -10.06 -7.10 4.33
N CYS A 819 -11.22 -6.50 4.07
CA CYS A 819 -12.14 -6.88 3.02
C CYS A 819 -12.92 -5.65 2.49
N PRO A 820 -13.52 -5.68 1.29
CA PRO A 820 -14.07 -4.48 0.64
C PRO A 820 -15.60 -4.41 0.61
N GLN A 821 -16.31 -5.42 1.13
CA GLN A 821 -17.75 -5.65 0.91
C GLN A 821 -18.62 -5.45 2.15
N ARG A 822 -18.26 -6.05 3.30
CA ARG A 822 -19.12 -6.06 4.51
C ARG A 822 -19.02 -4.75 5.29
N ASP A 823 -19.73 -4.68 6.41
CA ASP A 823 -19.64 -3.63 7.43
C ASP A 823 -18.32 -3.66 8.23
N GLU A 824 -17.17 -3.66 7.55
CA GLU A 824 -15.86 -3.67 8.20
C GLU A 824 -14.87 -2.76 7.47
N ARG A 825 -14.07 -3.30 6.54
CA ARG A 825 -13.22 -2.53 5.63
C ARG A 825 -12.20 -1.64 6.38
N LEU A 826 -11.69 -2.18 7.48
CA LEU A 826 -10.78 -1.50 8.39
C LEU A 826 -9.33 -1.82 8.03
N GLY A 827 -8.40 -0.91 8.35
CA GLY A 827 -6.97 -1.13 8.13
C GLY A 827 -6.38 -2.08 9.17
N TRP A 828 -6.83 -3.34 9.15
CA TRP A 828 -6.40 -4.39 10.06
C TRP A 828 -4.91 -4.66 9.89
N THR A 829 -4.19 -4.56 11.01
CA THR A 829 -2.73 -4.38 10.98
C THR A 829 -2.00 -5.68 10.67
N GLY A 830 -2.45 -6.82 11.23
CA GLY A 830 -1.85 -8.13 10.97
C GLY A 830 -1.98 -8.59 9.51
N ASP A 831 -3.14 -8.35 8.90
CA ASP A 831 -3.43 -8.67 7.50
C ASP A 831 -2.39 -8.06 6.56
N ILE A 832 -2.14 -6.74 6.66
CA ILE A 832 -1.12 -6.08 5.83
C ILE A 832 0.30 -6.38 6.30
N GLY A 833 0.51 -6.67 7.59
CA GLY A 833 1.77 -7.15 8.13
C GLY A 833 2.30 -8.39 7.40
N ILE A 834 1.46 -9.42 7.22
CA ILE A 834 1.81 -10.66 6.49
C ILE A 834 1.77 -10.51 4.97
N PHE A 835 1.06 -9.49 4.44
CA PHE A 835 0.85 -9.35 3.00
C PHE A 835 1.80 -8.34 2.31
N ALA A 836 2.45 -7.43 3.05
CA ALA A 836 3.30 -6.39 2.49
C ALA A 836 4.43 -6.93 1.59
N GLY A 837 4.99 -8.10 1.92
CA GLY A 837 6.01 -8.76 1.09
C GLY A 837 5.50 -9.17 -0.30
N THR A 838 4.23 -9.56 -0.40
CA THR A 838 3.55 -9.89 -1.66
C THR A 838 3.10 -8.63 -2.41
N SER A 839 2.48 -7.68 -1.71
CA SER A 839 1.95 -6.45 -2.32
C SER A 839 3.04 -5.62 -3.01
N THR A 840 4.18 -5.44 -2.32
CA THR A 840 5.33 -4.67 -2.86
C THR A 840 5.96 -5.27 -4.12
N PHE A 841 5.74 -6.55 -4.41
CA PHE A 841 6.11 -7.12 -5.72
C PHE A 841 5.07 -6.79 -6.79
N ASN A 842 3.77 -6.89 -6.47
CA ASN A 842 2.69 -6.77 -7.44
C ASN A 842 2.46 -5.34 -7.94
N LEU A 843 2.42 -4.38 -7.01
CA LEU A 843 2.04 -2.98 -7.24
C LEU A 843 3.07 -2.02 -6.63
N ASP A 844 3.24 -0.84 -7.24
CA ASP A 844 3.92 0.28 -6.60
C ASP A 844 3.04 0.87 -5.49
N VAL A 845 3.25 0.33 -4.29
CA VAL A 845 2.56 0.73 -3.05
C VAL A 845 3.46 1.54 -2.11
N ALA A 846 4.64 1.97 -2.56
CA ALA A 846 5.64 2.63 -1.69
C ALA A 846 5.06 3.83 -0.94
N ASN A 847 4.37 4.73 -1.66
CA ASN A 847 3.77 5.92 -1.09
C ASN A 847 2.47 5.62 -0.31
N PHE A 848 1.76 4.53 -0.66
CA PHE A 848 0.51 4.12 -0.01
C PHE A 848 0.77 3.47 1.35
N LEU A 849 1.72 2.53 1.44
CA LEU A 849 2.14 1.93 2.71
C LEU A 849 3.03 2.87 3.54
N GLY A 850 3.70 3.85 2.92
CA GLY A 850 4.26 4.99 3.65
C GLY A 850 3.17 5.81 4.35
N LYS A 851 2.12 6.20 3.63
CA LYS A 851 0.94 6.86 4.20
C LYS A 851 0.23 6.02 5.27
N PHE A 852 0.23 4.68 5.15
CA PHE A 852 -0.30 3.80 6.17
C PHE A 852 0.61 3.66 7.41
N SER A 853 1.94 3.79 7.24
CA SER A 853 2.88 3.88 8.37
C SER A 853 2.63 5.14 9.20
N ASP A 854 2.26 6.24 8.53
CA ASP A 854 1.75 7.47 9.14
C ASP A 854 0.45 7.23 9.94
N ASP A 855 -0.55 6.51 9.37
CA ASP A 855 -1.80 6.17 10.07
C ASP A 855 -1.56 5.27 11.31
N LEU A 856 -0.63 4.31 11.20
CA LEU A 856 -0.22 3.42 12.30
C LEU A 856 0.38 4.21 13.48
N VAL A 857 1.18 5.24 13.20
CA VAL A 857 1.77 6.11 14.23
C VAL A 857 0.76 7.11 14.80
N ASP A 858 -0.17 7.63 13.98
CA ASP A 858 -1.28 8.45 14.47
C ASP A 858 -2.20 7.68 15.44
N ALA A 859 -2.35 6.36 15.24
CA ALA A 859 -3.14 5.47 16.08
C ALA A 859 -2.37 4.87 17.28
N GLN A 860 -1.04 4.97 17.33
CA GLN A 860 -0.24 4.43 18.45
C GLN A 860 -0.61 5.10 19.77
N HIS A 861 -0.84 4.30 20.82
CA HIS A 861 -1.12 4.78 22.17
C HIS A 861 0.15 5.35 22.84
N ASP A 862 -0.05 6.19 23.87
CA ASP A 862 1.04 6.83 24.62
C ASP A 862 1.99 5.84 25.32
N ASP A 863 1.50 4.63 25.65
CA ASP A 863 2.29 3.54 26.23
C ASP A 863 3.19 2.80 25.21
N GLY A 864 3.03 3.10 23.92
CA GLY A 864 3.76 2.48 22.82
C GLY A 864 3.03 1.33 22.13
N SER A 865 1.84 0.93 22.61
CA SER A 865 1.03 -0.09 21.92
C SER A 865 0.50 0.42 20.57
N PHE A 866 0.76 -0.32 19.50
CA PHE A 866 0.06 -0.15 18.22
C PHE A 866 -1.32 -0.82 18.30
N THR A 867 -2.30 -0.24 17.60
CA THR A 867 -3.69 -0.72 17.53
C THR A 867 -3.86 -1.89 16.56
N ASP A 868 -4.97 -2.62 16.73
CA ASP A 868 -5.30 -3.77 15.88
C ASP A 868 -5.85 -3.34 14.50
N VAL A 869 -6.32 -2.08 14.41
CA VAL A 869 -6.68 -1.39 13.16
C VAL A 869 -6.10 0.03 13.11
N ALA A 870 -5.76 0.52 11.92
CA ALA A 870 -5.41 1.91 11.67
C ALA A 870 -6.23 2.48 10.49
N PRO A 871 -6.77 3.72 10.56
CA PRO A 871 -6.90 4.58 11.75
C PRO A 871 -7.62 3.91 12.93
N GLY A 872 -7.23 4.27 14.15
CA GLY A 872 -7.70 3.62 15.39
C GLY A 872 -9.15 3.93 15.75
N VAL A 873 -10.11 3.25 15.10
CA VAL A 873 -11.56 3.39 15.35
C VAL A 873 -12.15 2.30 16.25
N LEU A 874 -11.36 1.28 16.58
CA LEU A 874 -11.65 0.23 17.57
C LEU A 874 -10.70 0.37 18.77
N GLY A 875 -11.08 -0.14 19.93
CA GLY A 875 -10.31 0.00 21.19
C GLY A 875 -9.24 -1.08 21.45
N GLY A 876 -8.89 -1.88 20.44
CA GLY A 876 -7.92 -2.98 20.56
C GLY A 876 -6.49 -2.55 20.21
N SER A 877 -5.51 -3.03 20.97
CA SER A 877 -4.09 -2.73 20.81
C SER A 877 -3.19 -3.72 21.54
N GLY A 878 -1.91 -3.77 21.18
CA GLY A 878 -0.91 -4.57 21.89
C GLY A 878 -0.85 -6.04 21.47
N THR A 879 -1.67 -6.45 20.51
CA THR A 879 -1.75 -7.80 19.99
C THR A 879 -0.57 -8.15 19.08
N ALA A 880 0.17 -9.18 19.47
CA ALA A 880 1.28 -9.70 18.68
C ALA A 880 0.80 -10.31 17.36
N GLY A 881 1.57 -10.06 16.29
CA GLY A 881 1.18 -10.36 14.91
C GLY A 881 0.35 -9.25 14.24
N TRP A 882 -0.28 -8.36 15.02
CA TRP A 882 -1.05 -7.21 14.52
C TRP A 882 -0.28 -5.90 14.72
N GLY A 883 -0.03 -5.49 15.96
CA GLY A 883 0.72 -4.27 16.27
C GLY A 883 2.14 -4.25 15.70
N ASP A 884 2.73 -5.43 15.47
CA ASP A 884 4.03 -5.60 14.82
C ASP A 884 4.08 -5.09 13.36
N ALA A 885 2.93 -4.85 12.71
CA ALA A 885 2.86 -4.21 11.40
C ALA A 885 3.53 -2.82 11.39
N GLY A 886 3.49 -2.09 12.51
CA GLY A 886 4.20 -0.82 12.71
C GLY A 886 5.73 -0.94 12.60
N VAL A 887 6.28 -2.15 12.64
CA VAL A 887 7.70 -2.45 12.40
C VAL A 887 7.90 -3.21 11.08
N ILE A 888 7.03 -4.17 10.77
CA ILE A 888 7.13 -5.05 9.59
C ILE A 888 6.89 -4.27 8.28
N VAL A 889 5.96 -3.32 8.24
CA VAL A 889 5.66 -2.54 7.02
C VAL A 889 6.81 -1.58 6.67
N PRO A 890 7.34 -0.72 7.57
CA PRO A 890 8.54 0.08 7.30
C PRO A 890 9.77 -0.77 6.92
N TYR A 891 10.00 -1.90 7.60
CA TYR A 891 11.09 -2.81 7.26
C TYR A 891 10.95 -3.37 5.84
N THR A 892 9.74 -3.82 5.47
CA THR A 892 9.46 -4.38 4.14
C THR A 892 9.62 -3.33 3.04
N LEU A 893 9.16 -2.10 3.27
CA LEU A 893 9.36 -0.99 2.34
C LEU A 893 10.84 -0.70 2.10
N TRP A 894 11.65 -0.65 3.17
CA TRP A 894 13.11 -0.53 3.04
C TRP A 894 13.73 -1.70 2.26
N GLN A 895 13.38 -2.95 2.58
CA GLN A 895 13.92 -4.11 1.87
C GLN A 895 13.57 -4.12 0.37
N ARG A 896 12.39 -3.64 -0.02
CA ARG A 896 11.86 -3.76 -1.40
C ARG A 896 12.15 -2.54 -2.28
N TYR A 897 12.20 -1.33 -1.70
CA TYR A 897 12.46 -0.07 -2.41
C TYR A 897 13.82 0.59 -2.06
N GLY A 898 14.50 0.14 -1.00
CA GLY A 898 15.87 0.55 -0.66
C GLY A 898 16.02 1.86 0.12
N GLY A 899 15.00 2.72 0.10
CA GLY A 899 14.99 3.98 0.84
C GLY A 899 14.89 3.79 2.36
N THR A 900 15.57 4.66 3.11
CA THR A 900 15.53 4.70 4.58
C THR A 900 14.60 5.78 5.12
N ALA A 901 14.05 6.67 4.28
CA ALA A 901 13.14 7.73 4.71
C ALA A 901 12.03 7.24 5.65
N VAL A 902 11.35 6.15 5.27
CA VAL A 902 10.27 5.54 6.06
C VAL A 902 10.77 4.95 7.41
N ILE A 903 12.05 4.63 7.53
CA ILE A 903 12.66 4.30 8.82
C ILE A 903 12.90 5.59 9.62
N ASP A 904 13.60 6.57 9.03
CA ASP A 904 13.93 7.86 9.65
C ASP A 904 12.69 8.52 10.28
N GLU A 905 11.56 8.46 9.57
CA GLU A 905 10.28 9.09 9.91
C GLU A 905 9.51 8.36 11.04
N HIS A 906 9.62 7.02 11.13
CA HIS A 906 8.82 6.20 12.06
C HIS A 906 9.63 5.53 13.19
N PHE A 907 10.97 5.66 13.21
CA PHE A 907 11.86 4.93 14.13
C PHE A 907 11.50 5.09 15.61
N ALA A 908 11.10 6.29 16.03
CA ALA A 908 10.70 6.55 17.42
C ALA A 908 9.46 5.74 17.86
N ALA A 909 8.50 5.52 16.96
CA ALA A 909 7.31 4.72 17.23
C ALA A 909 7.63 3.21 17.25
N MET A 910 8.53 2.76 16.36
CA MET A 910 9.04 1.38 16.35
C MET A 910 9.83 1.05 17.62
N VAL A 911 10.61 2.00 18.13
CA VAL A 911 11.28 1.89 19.45
C VAL A 911 10.26 1.80 20.58
N LYS A 912 9.25 2.68 20.61
CA LYS A 912 8.16 2.61 21.59
C LYS A 912 7.47 1.23 21.60
N TRP A 913 7.24 0.62 20.44
CA TRP A 913 6.61 -0.70 20.35
C TRP A 913 7.45 -1.81 21.00
N VAL A 914 8.76 -1.85 20.72
CA VAL A 914 9.65 -2.85 21.34
C VAL A 914 9.76 -2.63 22.86
N GLU A 915 9.70 -1.38 23.33
CA GLU A 915 9.66 -1.06 24.76
C GLU A 915 8.32 -1.37 25.43
N TYR A 916 7.18 -1.19 24.72
CA TYR A 916 5.87 -1.68 25.15
C TYR A 916 5.89 -3.21 25.30
N LEU A 917 6.34 -3.93 24.28
CA LEU A 917 6.43 -5.40 24.30
C LEU A 917 7.30 -5.90 25.46
N ARG A 918 8.43 -5.22 25.71
CA ARG A 918 9.34 -5.50 26.84
C ARG A 918 8.69 -5.24 28.19
N SER A 919 8.05 -4.09 28.38
CA SER A 919 7.43 -3.70 29.66
C SER A 919 6.19 -4.51 30.02
N THR A 920 5.54 -5.14 29.04
CA THR A 920 4.44 -6.11 29.23
C THR A 920 4.87 -7.55 28.94
N SER A 921 6.15 -7.88 29.19
CA SER A 921 6.68 -9.25 29.24
C SER A 921 7.08 -9.65 30.66
N GLY A 922 7.21 -10.95 30.93
CA GLY A 922 7.70 -11.48 32.20
C GLY A 922 9.18 -11.19 32.46
N ALA A 923 9.62 -11.34 33.70
CA ALA A 923 11.03 -11.16 34.08
C ALA A 923 11.98 -12.22 33.47
N ASP A 924 11.42 -13.28 32.88
CA ASP A 924 12.09 -14.31 32.09
C ASP A 924 12.11 -14.00 30.57
N LEU A 925 11.54 -12.86 30.16
CA LEU A 925 11.28 -12.38 28.80
C LEU A 925 10.22 -13.18 28.01
N ILE A 926 9.38 -13.97 28.67
CA ILE A 926 8.22 -14.61 28.04
C ILE A 926 7.04 -13.62 28.04
N ARG A 927 6.38 -13.45 26.90
CA ARG A 927 5.20 -12.57 26.75
C ARG A 927 3.92 -13.41 26.73
N ASP A 928 3.36 -13.68 27.91
CA ASP A 928 2.02 -14.24 28.04
C ASP A 928 0.97 -13.11 27.94
N HIS A 929 0.67 -12.69 26.70
CA HIS A 929 -0.29 -11.64 26.39
C HIS A 929 -1.36 -12.15 25.41
N PRO A 930 -2.65 -11.80 25.59
CA PRO A 930 -3.71 -12.16 24.66
C PRO A 930 -3.43 -11.76 23.20
N THR A 931 -3.88 -12.60 22.28
CA THR A 931 -3.83 -12.41 20.82
C THR A 931 -5.06 -13.01 20.14
N TYR A 932 -5.29 -12.67 18.86
CA TYR A 932 -6.18 -13.43 17.98
C TYR A 932 -5.62 -14.84 17.66
N GLY A 933 -4.37 -15.13 18.05
CA GLY A 933 -3.67 -16.36 17.72
C GLY A 933 -3.30 -16.45 16.24
N ASP A 934 -3.04 -17.68 15.78
CA ASP A 934 -2.90 -17.96 14.36
C ASP A 934 -4.30 -17.99 13.71
N TRP A 935 -4.80 -16.81 13.35
CA TRP A 935 -6.20 -16.59 12.98
C TRP A 935 -6.61 -17.44 11.77
N LEU A 936 -7.75 -18.13 11.89
CA LEU A 936 -8.30 -19.03 10.86
C LEU A 936 -7.41 -20.24 10.50
N ASN A 937 -6.59 -20.72 11.44
CA ASN A 937 -5.99 -22.05 11.38
C ASN A 937 -7.04 -23.17 11.29
N VAL A 938 -6.65 -24.31 10.70
CA VAL A 938 -7.52 -25.46 10.45
C VAL A 938 -7.33 -26.51 11.55
N ASN A 939 -7.95 -26.26 12.71
CA ASN A 939 -7.95 -27.13 13.89
C ASN A 939 -6.55 -27.42 14.49
N ASP A 940 -5.60 -26.49 14.34
CA ASP A 940 -4.20 -26.66 14.78
C ASP A 940 -3.70 -25.41 15.54
N SER A 941 -4.48 -25.02 16.56
CA SER A 941 -4.30 -23.76 17.26
C SER A 941 -2.96 -23.69 18.02
N THR A 942 -2.21 -22.63 17.73
CA THR A 942 -0.89 -22.37 18.36
C THR A 942 -1.05 -21.53 19.64
N ALA A 943 -0.25 -21.81 20.66
CA ALA A 943 -0.33 -21.15 21.96
C ALA A 943 -0.02 -19.64 21.87
N GLN A 944 -0.78 -18.82 22.62
CA GLN A 944 -0.70 -17.36 22.52
C GLN A 944 0.59 -16.79 23.12
N ASP A 945 1.11 -17.38 24.20
CA ASP A 945 2.39 -16.99 24.82
C ASP A 945 3.58 -17.30 23.89
N LEU A 946 3.50 -18.38 23.12
CA LEU A 946 4.46 -18.74 22.07
C LEU A 946 4.45 -17.69 20.95
N ILE A 947 3.28 -17.34 20.41
CA ILE A 947 3.13 -16.31 19.35
C ILE A 947 3.64 -14.96 19.85
N SER A 948 3.15 -14.51 21.01
CA SER A 948 3.52 -13.22 21.61
C SER A 948 5.02 -13.11 21.90
N THR A 949 5.68 -14.19 22.34
CA THR A 949 7.14 -14.20 22.55
C THR A 949 7.91 -14.24 21.22
N ALA A 950 7.40 -14.96 20.21
CA ALA A 950 8.04 -15.04 18.90
C ALA A 950 8.09 -13.68 18.18
N PHE A 951 6.95 -12.97 18.12
CA PHE A 951 6.89 -11.63 17.52
C PHE A 951 7.69 -10.59 18.31
N PHE A 952 7.79 -10.70 19.64
CA PHE A 952 8.67 -9.82 20.44
C PHE A 952 10.15 -9.96 20.07
N ALA A 953 10.65 -11.19 19.88
CA ALA A 953 12.00 -11.41 19.35
C ALA A 953 12.16 -10.84 17.93
N TRP A 954 11.16 -11.04 17.06
CA TRP A 954 11.19 -10.59 15.67
C TRP A 954 11.21 -9.06 15.53
N SER A 955 10.27 -8.35 16.14
CA SER A 955 10.22 -6.88 16.11
C SER A 955 11.48 -6.25 16.73
N SER A 956 12.02 -6.83 17.82
CA SER A 956 13.32 -6.42 18.36
C SER A 956 14.46 -6.57 17.33
N ARG A 957 14.48 -7.67 16.57
CA ARG A 957 15.49 -7.90 15.51
C ARG A 957 15.31 -6.96 14.32
N LEU A 958 14.07 -6.67 13.93
CA LEU A 958 13.79 -5.74 12.83
C LEU A 958 14.21 -4.31 13.18
N VAL A 959 13.87 -3.82 14.38
CA VAL A 959 14.33 -2.51 14.87
C VAL A 959 15.86 -2.46 14.96
N SER A 960 16.52 -3.52 15.43
CA SER A 960 17.98 -3.62 15.44
C SER A 960 18.61 -3.46 14.04
N ARG A 961 18.06 -4.14 13.02
CA ARG A 961 18.52 -4.04 11.62
C ARG A 961 18.28 -2.65 11.03
N MET A 962 17.14 -2.04 11.33
CA MET A 962 16.80 -0.70 10.85
C MET A 962 17.67 0.38 11.51
N ALA A 963 17.91 0.27 12.82
CA ALA A 963 18.81 1.14 13.56
C ALA A 963 20.24 1.11 12.96
N ALA A 964 20.74 -0.07 12.59
CA ALA A 964 22.03 -0.22 11.91
C ALA A 964 22.06 0.46 10.52
N ALA A 965 20.92 0.51 9.82
CA ALA A 965 20.82 1.12 8.49
C ALA A 965 20.71 2.66 8.52
N THR A 966 20.07 3.24 9.54
CA THR A 966 19.88 4.70 9.68
C THR A 966 20.95 5.40 10.53
N GLY A 967 21.93 4.66 11.07
CA GLY A 967 23.06 5.25 11.81
C GLY A 967 22.83 5.38 13.32
N HIS A 968 22.01 4.49 13.89
CA HIS A 968 21.71 4.36 15.32
C HIS A 968 22.42 3.11 15.93
N PRO A 969 23.75 3.13 16.09
CA PRO A 969 24.53 1.92 16.44
C PRO A 969 24.30 1.45 17.89
N ALA A 970 23.91 2.33 18.81
CA ALA A 970 23.64 1.93 20.20
C ALA A 970 22.34 1.14 20.30
N GLU A 971 21.28 1.66 19.65
CA GLU A 971 19.98 1.02 19.51
C GLU A 971 20.08 -0.29 18.72
N ALA A 972 20.90 -0.34 17.68
CA ALA A 972 21.18 -1.56 16.93
C ALA A 972 21.73 -2.68 17.82
N VAL A 973 22.70 -2.38 18.70
CA VAL A 973 23.27 -3.33 19.67
C VAL A 973 22.27 -3.68 20.78
N GLN A 974 21.53 -2.69 21.31
CA GLN A 974 20.53 -2.88 22.35
C GLN A 974 19.41 -3.84 21.91
N TYR A 975 18.72 -3.54 20.82
CA TYR A 975 17.58 -4.34 20.36
C TYR A 975 18.03 -5.65 19.69
N GLY A 976 19.26 -5.70 19.18
CA GLY A 976 19.89 -6.95 18.74
C GLY A 976 20.05 -7.91 19.92
N THR A 977 20.71 -7.42 20.98
CA THR A 977 20.93 -8.17 22.23
C THR A 977 19.60 -8.58 22.89
N LEU A 978 18.58 -7.71 22.86
CA LEU A 978 17.24 -8.06 23.34
C LEU A 978 16.63 -9.20 22.52
N ALA A 979 16.68 -9.14 21.18
CA ALA A 979 16.18 -10.21 20.32
C ALA A 979 16.87 -11.56 20.60
N ASP A 980 18.19 -11.56 20.81
CA ASP A 980 18.96 -12.75 21.19
C ASP A 980 18.54 -13.30 22.58
N GLN A 981 18.27 -12.42 23.55
CA GLN A 981 17.80 -12.81 24.88
C GLN A 981 16.36 -13.39 24.86
N VAL A 982 15.46 -12.80 24.07
CA VAL A 982 14.07 -13.29 23.91
C VAL A 982 14.06 -14.61 23.11
N ALA A 983 14.87 -14.77 22.06
CA ALA A 983 15.01 -16.04 21.35
C ALA A 983 15.54 -17.16 22.25
N ALA A 984 16.52 -16.86 23.12
CA ALA A 984 16.99 -17.79 24.12
C ALA A 984 15.92 -18.13 25.18
N ALA A 985 15.06 -17.18 25.56
CA ALA A 985 13.92 -17.42 26.44
C ALA A 985 12.87 -18.33 25.78
N PHE A 986 12.47 -17.99 24.55
CA PHE A 986 11.58 -18.79 23.70
C PHE A 986 12.07 -20.25 23.60
N THR A 987 13.35 -20.45 23.28
CA THR A 987 13.95 -21.79 23.21
C THR A 987 13.83 -22.53 24.55
N ARG A 988 14.17 -21.91 25.68
CA ARG A 988 14.03 -22.56 27.01
C ARG A 988 12.59 -22.90 27.39
N ARG A 989 11.61 -22.11 26.94
CA ARG A 989 10.19 -22.20 27.34
C ARG A 989 9.35 -23.09 26.43
N PHE A 990 9.69 -23.20 25.15
CA PHE A 990 8.86 -23.81 24.11
C PHE A 990 9.55 -24.90 23.27
N VAL A 991 10.88 -25.07 23.32
CA VAL A 991 11.59 -25.96 22.40
C VAL A 991 12.19 -27.16 23.14
N ALA A 992 11.80 -28.37 22.72
CA ALA A 992 12.30 -29.62 23.28
C ALA A 992 13.69 -30.00 22.74
N ALA A 993 14.35 -30.93 23.45
CA ALA A 993 15.69 -31.43 23.09
C ALA A 993 15.74 -32.23 21.76
N ASP A 994 14.59 -32.52 21.14
CA ASP A 994 14.49 -33.18 19.83
C ASP A 994 14.03 -32.24 18.70
N GLY A 995 13.88 -30.93 18.98
CA GLY A 995 13.37 -29.94 18.03
C GLY A 995 11.85 -29.79 17.98
N THR A 996 11.07 -30.48 18.84
CA THR A 996 9.63 -30.22 18.97
C THR A 996 9.38 -28.80 19.52
N VAL A 997 8.51 -28.02 18.87
CA VAL A 997 8.18 -26.64 19.28
C VAL A 997 6.73 -26.54 19.77
N GLY A 998 6.55 -26.15 21.03
CA GLY A 998 5.23 -26.05 21.67
C GLY A 998 4.48 -27.39 21.69
N ALA A 999 3.19 -27.38 21.36
CA ALA A 999 2.40 -28.59 21.10
C ALA A 999 2.72 -29.22 19.72
N GLY A 1000 3.58 -28.60 18.93
CA GLY A 1000 3.97 -29.03 17.59
C GLY A 1000 2.90 -28.81 16.53
N SER A 1001 2.13 -27.72 16.59
CA SER A 1001 1.33 -27.22 15.47
C SER A 1001 2.22 -26.75 14.31
N GLN A 1002 1.71 -26.69 13.08
CA GLN A 1002 2.51 -26.24 11.93
C GLN A 1002 3.05 -24.82 12.17
N THR A 1003 2.21 -23.87 12.60
CA THR A 1003 2.62 -22.48 12.82
C THR A 1003 3.63 -22.30 13.97
N ALA A 1004 3.62 -23.16 15.00
CA ALA A 1004 4.65 -23.12 16.05
C ALA A 1004 6.06 -23.36 15.48
N TYR A 1005 6.22 -24.34 14.58
CA TYR A 1005 7.48 -24.56 13.88
C TYR A 1005 7.80 -23.43 12.89
N VAL A 1006 6.82 -22.97 12.11
CA VAL A 1006 7.01 -21.92 11.10
C VAL A 1006 7.54 -20.62 11.74
N LEU A 1007 6.91 -20.12 12.81
CA LEU A 1007 7.36 -18.90 13.48
C LEU A 1007 8.76 -19.06 14.10
N ALA A 1008 9.05 -20.20 14.71
CA ALA A 1008 10.35 -20.47 15.32
C ALA A 1008 11.50 -20.55 14.29
N LEU A 1009 11.23 -21.10 13.12
CA LEU A 1009 12.19 -21.21 12.01
C LEU A 1009 12.33 -19.86 11.27
N ALA A 1010 11.22 -19.24 10.86
CA ALA A 1010 11.22 -18.02 10.05
C ALA A 1010 11.85 -16.82 10.78
N PHE A 1011 11.60 -16.67 12.09
CA PHE A 1011 12.17 -15.58 12.89
C PHE A 1011 13.56 -15.93 13.45
N GLY A 1012 14.09 -17.14 13.20
CA GLY A 1012 15.42 -17.56 13.64
C GLY A 1012 15.56 -17.70 15.15
N LEU A 1013 14.55 -18.28 15.82
CA LEU A 1013 14.49 -18.38 17.29
C LEU A 1013 15.21 -19.60 17.86
N LEU A 1014 15.56 -20.56 17.00
CA LEU A 1014 16.14 -21.85 17.36
C LEU A 1014 17.68 -21.82 17.31
N PRO A 1015 18.38 -22.51 18.24
CA PRO A 1015 19.81 -22.80 18.08
C PRO A 1015 20.03 -23.75 16.90
N GLU A 1016 21.22 -23.69 16.30
CA GLU A 1016 21.59 -24.42 15.08
C GLU A 1016 21.30 -25.94 15.15
N ASP A 1017 21.54 -26.57 16.31
CA ASP A 1017 21.30 -28.00 16.56
C ASP A 1017 19.80 -28.38 16.69
N ARG A 1018 18.89 -27.41 16.59
CA ARG A 1018 17.43 -27.61 16.59
C ARG A 1018 16.76 -27.21 15.28
N VAL A 1019 17.43 -26.45 14.40
CA VAL A 1019 16.84 -25.94 13.15
C VAL A 1019 16.35 -27.06 12.24
N GLN A 1020 17.23 -27.97 11.79
CA GLN A 1020 16.81 -29.04 10.88
C GLN A 1020 15.83 -30.04 11.54
N PRO A 1021 16.03 -30.51 12.79
CA PRO A 1021 15.03 -31.37 13.46
C PRO A 1021 13.63 -30.74 13.57
N ALA A 1022 13.53 -29.42 13.77
CA ALA A 1022 12.25 -28.71 13.77
C ALA A 1022 11.63 -28.63 12.36
N ALA A 1023 12.44 -28.40 11.32
CA ALA A 1023 11.97 -28.38 9.93
C ALA A 1023 11.49 -29.77 9.45
N ASP A 1024 12.22 -30.83 9.80
CA ASP A 1024 11.85 -32.22 9.51
C ASP A 1024 10.53 -32.60 10.20
N LYS A 1025 10.31 -32.13 11.44
CA LYS A 1025 9.05 -32.27 12.16
C LYS A 1025 7.90 -31.49 11.51
N LEU A 1026 8.14 -30.28 11.00
CA LEU A 1026 7.14 -29.50 10.27
C LEU A 1026 6.71 -30.22 8.97
N ALA A 1027 7.68 -30.71 8.19
CA ALA A 1027 7.40 -31.52 7.00
C ALA A 1027 6.61 -32.80 7.34
N ALA A 1028 6.98 -33.49 8.42
CA ALA A 1028 6.24 -34.66 8.92
C ALA A 1028 4.82 -34.31 9.40
N ARG A 1029 4.57 -33.11 9.94
CA ARG A 1029 3.22 -32.64 10.28
C ARG A 1029 2.35 -32.40 9.05
N VAL A 1030 2.91 -31.78 8.00
CA VAL A 1030 2.21 -31.60 6.72
C VAL A 1030 1.90 -32.95 6.07
N ALA A 1031 2.86 -33.88 6.07
CA ALA A 1031 2.64 -35.23 5.56
C ALA A 1031 1.59 -36.02 6.36
N ALA A 1032 1.59 -35.90 7.70
CA ALA A 1032 0.56 -36.50 8.56
C ALA A 1032 -0.83 -35.89 8.36
N ALA A 1033 -0.90 -34.63 7.93
CA ALA A 1033 -2.13 -33.97 7.47
C ALA A 1033 -2.48 -34.28 6.00
N GLY A 1034 -1.88 -35.31 5.39
CA GLY A 1034 -2.18 -35.72 4.00
C GLY A 1034 -1.55 -34.84 2.92
N GLY A 1035 -0.61 -33.96 3.27
CA GLY A 1035 -0.10 -32.92 2.38
C GLY A 1035 -0.91 -31.63 2.41
N HIS A 1036 -1.71 -31.41 3.45
CA HIS A 1036 -2.42 -30.16 3.69
C HIS A 1036 -1.69 -29.26 4.67
N LEU A 1037 -1.86 -27.95 4.47
CA LEU A 1037 -1.59 -26.97 5.50
C LEU A 1037 -2.62 -27.06 6.63
N SER A 1038 -2.23 -26.65 7.83
CA SER A 1038 -3.16 -26.36 8.94
C SER A 1038 -3.08 -24.90 9.41
N VAL A 1039 -2.17 -24.12 8.84
CA VAL A 1039 -1.84 -22.76 9.27
C VAL A 1039 -2.95 -21.74 9.00
N GLY A 1040 -3.04 -20.76 9.88
CA GLY A 1040 -3.79 -19.52 9.70
C GLY A 1040 -2.93 -18.38 9.19
N PHE A 1041 -3.36 -17.15 9.46
CA PHE A 1041 -2.75 -15.91 8.99
C PHE A 1041 -1.27 -15.76 9.38
N LEU A 1042 -0.86 -16.16 10.59
CA LEU A 1042 0.51 -15.93 11.05
C LEU A 1042 1.49 -17.00 10.54
N GLY A 1043 1.00 -18.18 10.12
CA GLY A 1043 1.82 -19.22 9.50
C GLY A 1043 1.86 -19.20 7.96
N VAL A 1044 0.83 -18.70 7.28
CA VAL A 1044 0.65 -18.89 5.83
C VAL A 1044 1.71 -18.23 4.95
N GLU A 1045 2.21 -17.03 5.30
CA GLU A 1045 3.29 -16.36 4.56
C GLU A 1045 4.56 -17.23 4.53
N ASN A 1046 4.91 -17.84 5.68
CA ASN A 1046 6.22 -18.41 5.92
C ASN A 1046 6.28 -19.95 5.81
N LEU A 1047 5.14 -20.66 5.76
CA LEU A 1047 5.08 -22.12 5.67
C LEU A 1047 5.88 -22.67 4.47
N LEU A 1048 5.58 -22.21 3.25
CA LEU A 1048 6.25 -22.71 2.04
C LEU A 1048 7.72 -22.25 1.92
N PRO A 1049 8.07 -20.97 2.22
CA PRO A 1049 9.47 -20.55 2.31
C PRO A 1049 10.31 -21.38 3.28
N VAL A 1050 9.81 -21.66 4.49
CA VAL A 1050 10.52 -22.45 5.51
C VAL A 1050 10.74 -23.89 5.03
N LEU A 1051 9.68 -24.58 4.58
CA LEU A 1051 9.78 -25.93 4.04
C LEU A 1051 10.80 -26.02 2.89
N ALA A 1052 10.70 -25.12 1.91
CA ALA A 1052 11.58 -25.12 0.75
C ALA A 1052 13.02 -24.70 1.06
N ALA A 1053 13.25 -23.87 2.08
CA ALA A 1053 14.59 -23.49 2.54
C ALA A 1053 15.32 -24.66 3.22
N HIS A 1054 14.61 -25.44 4.03
CA HIS A 1054 15.15 -26.55 4.83
C HIS A 1054 15.05 -27.93 4.16
N GLY A 1055 15.05 -27.97 2.82
CA GLY A 1055 15.14 -29.20 2.02
C GLY A 1055 13.81 -29.85 1.60
N HIS A 1056 12.70 -29.48 2.25
CA HIS A 1056 11.35 -30.04 2.03
C HIS A 1056 10.56 -29.28 0.94
N ALA A 1057 11.23 -28.96 -0.17
CA ALA A 1057 10.63 -28.18 -1.26
C ALA A 1057 9.54 -28.96 -2.02
N ASP A 1058 9.65 -30.30 -2.07
CA ASP A 1058 8.61 -31.21 -2.54
C ASP A 1058 7.33 -31.10 -1.70
N VAL A 1059 7.45 -31.10 -0.37
CA VAL A 1059 6.32 -30.90 0.56
C VAL A 1059 5.72 -29.49 0.39
N ALA A 1060 6.55 -28.47 0.20
CA ALA A 1060 6.06 -27.11 -0.10
C ALA A 1060 5.24 -27.06 -1.40
N TYR A 1061 5.67 -27.75 -2.45
CA TYR A 1061 4.91 -27.86 -3.70
C TYR A 1061 3.66 -28.73 -3.56
N GLN A 1062 3.66 -29.77 -2.73
CA GLN A 1062 2.46 -30.57 -2.45
C GLN A 1062 1.35 -29.70 -1.83
N VAL A 1063 1.70 -28.83 -0.87
CA VAL A 1063 0.76 -27.87 -0.26
C VAL A 1063 0.31 -26.79 -1.26
N LEU A 1064 1.22 -26.24 -2.06
CA LEU A 1064 0.89 -25.22 -3.06
C LEU A 1064 -0.13 -25.71 -4.10
N LEU A 1065 0.02 -26.96 -4.54
CA LEU A 1065 -0.76 -27.56 -5.63
C LEU A 1065 -1.98 -28.36 -5.14
N GLN A 1066 -2.24 -28.36 -3.83
CA GLN A 1066 -3.31 -29.10 -3.17
C GLN A 1066 -4.71 -28.72 -3.70
N PRO A 1067 -5.42 -29.62 -4.40
CA PRO A 1067 -6.77 -29.35 -4.91
C PRO A 1067 -7.87 -29.48 -3.85
N ASP A 1068 -7.64 -30.24 -2.78
CA ASP A 1068 -8.65 -30.57 -1.77
C ASP A 1068 -8.59 -29.63 -0.55
N PHE A 1069 -9.61 -29.67 0.30
CA PHE A 1069 -9.69 -28.81 1.49
C PHE A 1069 -8.75 -29.30 2.62
N PRO A 1070 -7.97 -28.42 3.28
CA PRO A 1070 -7.71 -27.02 2.96
C PRO A 1070 -6.61 -26.83 1.91
N GLY A 1071 -6.73 -25.79 1.07
CA GLY A 1071 -5.74 -25.39 0.09
C GLY A 1071 -6.22 -24.27 -0.84
N TRP A 1072 -5.31 -23.66 -1.60
CA TRP A 1072 -5.67 -22.65 -2.61
C TRP A 1072 -6.36 -23.27 -3.84
N GLY A 1073 -5.95 -24.48 -4.23
CA GLY A 1073 -6.58 -25.22 -5.32
C GLY A 1073 -8.07 -25.49 -5.06
N TYR A 1074 -8.42 -25.72 -3.80
CA TYR A 1074 -9.80 -25.90 -3.35
C TYR A 1074 -10.67 -24.64 -3.53
N MET A 1075 -10.14 -23.44 -3.20
CA MET A 1075 -10.83 -22.18 -3.48
C MET A 1075 -11.06 -21.99 -4.99
N ILE A 1076 -10.01 -22.23 -5.78
CA ILE A 1076 -10.02 -22.06 -7.24
C ILE A 1076 -10.99 -23.05 -7.91
N GLY A 1077 -11.01 -24.31 -7.46
CA GLY A 1077 -11.93 -25.35 -7.92
C GLY A 1077 -13.41 -25.04 -7.64
N ARG A 1078 -13.69 -24.09 -6.74
CA ARG A 1078 -15.04 -23.54 -6.46
C ARG A 1078 -15.30 -22.17 -7.10
N GLY A 1079 -14.47 -21.75 -8.06
CA GLY A 1079 -14.69 -20.54 -8.85
C GLY A 1079 -14.23 -19.24 -8.18
N ALA A 1080 -13.34 -19.31 -7.18
CA ALA A 1080 -12.72 -18.13 -6.60
C ALA A 1080 -11.96 -17.31 -7.66
N THR A 1081 -12.19 -16.00 -7.68
CA THR A 1081 -11.48 -15.02 -8.54
C THR A 1081 -10.64 -14.02 -7.73
N THR A 1082 -10.63 -14.23 -6.41
CA THR A 1082 -10.02 -13.46 -5.33
C THR A 1082 -9.63 -14.48 -4.24
N ILE A 1083 -8.76 -14.10 -3.32
CA ILE A 1083 -8.49 -14.92 -2.13
C ILE A 1083 -9.63 -14.77 -1.13
N TRP A 1084 -9.99 -15.84 -0.42
CA TRP A 1084 -11.02 -15.84 0.62
C TRP A 1084 -10.41 -15.64 2.01
N GLU A 1085 -11.22 -15.15 2.95
CA GLU A 1085 -10.86 -15.04 4.37
C GLU A 1085 -10.63 -16.41 5.01
N ARG A 1086 -11.47 -17.40 4.66
CA ARG A 1086 -11.42 -18.77 5.18
C ARG A 1086 -11.05 -19.78 4.10
N TRP A 1087 -10.24 -20.78 4.49
CA TRP A 1087 -9.98 -21.98 3.70
C TRP A 1087 -11.27 -22.72 3.28
N ASP A 1088 -12.32 -22.67 4.10
CA ASP A 1088 -13.65 -23.26 3.89
C ASP A 1088 -14.78 -22.20 3.76
N GLY A 1089 -14.50 -21.05 3.14
CA GLY A 1089 -15.53 -20.01 2.90
C GLY A 1089 -16.77 -20.54 2.16
N ILE A 1090 -16.55 -21.48 1.23
CA ILE A 1090 -17.49 -22.53 0.85
C ILE A 1090 -16.98 -23.86 1.41
N LYS A 1091 -17.81 -24.56 2.18
CA LYS A 1091 -17.50 -25.84 2.83
C LYS A 1091 -17.49 -27.02 1.85
N PRO A 1092 -16.90 -28.18 2.22
CA PRO A 1092 -16.84 -29.35 1.35
C PRO A 1092 -18.20 -29.80 0.78
N ASP A 1093 -19.28 -29.66 1.56
CA ASP A 1093 -20.66 -29.97 1.17
C ASP A 1093 -21.31 -28.94 0.21
N GLY A 1094 -20.64 -27.83 -0.07
CA GLY A 1094 -21.14 -26.73 -0.89
C GLY A 1094 -21.95 -25.66 -0.13
N THR A 1095 -22.14 -25.80 1.19
CA THR A 1095 -22.74 -24.75 2.01
C THR A 1095 -21.74 -23.63 2.33
N PHE A 1096 -22.23 -22.44 2.65
CA PHE A 1096 -21.36 -21.34 3.08
C PHE A 1096 -20.90 -21.50 4.53
N ASN A 1097 -19.78 -20.87 4.87
CA ASN A 1097 -19.39 -20.64 6.25
C ASN A 1097 -20.27 -19.60 6.95
N ASP A 1098 -20.08 -19.44 8.26
CA ASP A 1098 -20.82 -18.51 9.10
C ASP A 1098 -20.82 -17.07 8.52
N PRO A 1099 -21.98 -16.50 8.16
CA PRO A 1099 -22.06 -15.13 7.64
C PRO A 1099 -21.58 -14.06 8.63
N GLY A 1100 -21.46 -14.38 9.93
CA GLY A 1100 -20.86 -13.48 10.92
C GLY A 1100 -19.40 -13.11 10.61
N MET A 1101 -18.66 -13.96 9.91
CA MET A 1101 -17.32 -13.65 9.39
C MET A 1101 -16.95 -14.64 8.27
N ASN A 1102 -17.31 -14.31 7.02
CA ASN A 1102 -16.98 -15.10 5.83
C ASN A 1102 -16.87 -14.23 4.56
N SER A 1103 -15.74 -13.54 4.39
CA SER A 1103 -15.38 -12.73 3.21
C SER A 1103 -14.81 -13.59 2.08
N PHE A 1104 -15.25 -13.35 0.83
CA PHE A 1104 -14.67 -13.98 -0.37
C PHE A 1104 -13.63 -13.08 -1.07
N ASN A 1105 -13.14 -12.02 -0.41
CA ASN A 1105 -12.20 -11.05 -0.97
C ASN A 1105 -11.26 -10.48 0.12
N HIS A 1106 -10.30 -11.30 0.54
CA HIS A 1106 -9.43 -11.07 1.70
C HIS A 1106 -7.99 -11.45 1.34
N TYR A 1107 -7.02 -10.54 1.38
CA TYR A 1107 -5.68 -10.83 0.81
C TYR A 1107 -4.73 -11.63 1.73
N GLY A 1108 -5.02 -11.77 3.03
CA GLY A 1108 -4.09 -12.35 4.02
C GLY A 1108 -3.54 -13.74 3.66
N LEU A 1109 -4.44 -14.67 3.28
CA LEU A 1109 -4.06 -16.02 2.82
C LEU A 1109 -3.38 -16.04 1.43
N GLY A 1110 -3.28 -14.88 0.77
CA GLY A 1110 -2.58 -14.66 -0.50
C GLY A 1110 -1.10 -14.28 -0.34
N SER A 1111 -0.60 -14.12 0.89
CA SER A 1111 0.81 -13.82 1.21
C SER A 1111 1.81 -14.87 0.69
N VAL A 1112 1.32 -16.06 0.30
CA VAL A 1112 2.05 -17.06 -0.50
C VAL A 1112 2.63 -16.51 -1.82
N GLY A 1113 2.14 -15.35 -2.31
CA GLY A 1113 2.70 -14.66 -3.47
C GLY A 1113 4.22 -14.45 -3.37
N ASP A 1114 4.76 -14.04 -2.22
CA ASP A 1114 6.21 -13.84 -2.09
C ASP A 1114 7.01 -15.13 -2.29
N PHE A 1115 6.47 -16.29 -1.88
CA PHE A 1115 7.04 -17.61 -2.21
C PHE A 1115 7.02 -17.89 -3.71
N LEU A 1116 5.92 -17.57 -4.40
CA LEU A 1116 5.82 -17.68 -5.86
C LEU A 1116 6.91 -16.83 -6.54
N TYR A 1117 7.06 -15.58 -6.14
CA TYR A 1117 7.98 -14.65 -6.80
C TYR A 1117 9.45 -15.00 -6.54
N ARG A 1118 9.78 -15.32 -5.29
CA ARG A 1118 11.15 -15.47 -4.78
C ARG A 1118 11.70 -16.88 -4.82
N SER A 1119 10.84 -17.91 -4.73
CA SER A 1119 11.26 -19.31 -4.67
C SER A 1119 10.83 -20.08 -5.92
N VAL A 1120 9.58 -19.97 -6.37
CA VAL A 1120 9.13 -20.64 -7.61
C VAL A 1120 9.76 -19.95 -8.83
N GLY A 1121 9.56 -18.65 -9.00
CA GLY A 1121 10.20 -17.85 -10.05
C GLY A 1121 11.63 -17.40 -9.71
N GLY A 1122 12.02 -17.43 -8.43
CA GLY A 1122 13.41 -17.31 -7.99
C GLY A 1122 13.96 -15.89 -7.76
N LEU A 1123 13.17 -14.84 -7.89
CA LEU A 1123 13.65 -13.45 -7.92
C LEU A 1123 13.53 -12.75 -6.55
N SER A 1124 14.65 -12.51 -5.88
CA SER A 1124 14.73 -11.90 -4.54
C SER A 1124 15.67 -10.69 -4.49
N PRO A 1125 15.49 -9.75 -3.55
CA PRO A 1125 16.55 -8.81 -3.17
C PRO A 1125 17.66 -9.56 -2.40
N ALA A 1126 18.92 -9.39 -2.79
CA ALA A 1126 20.08 -9.78 -1.97
C ALA A 1126 20.54 -8.64 -1.05
N SER A 1127 20.13 -7.40 -1.36
CA SER A 1127 20.26 -6.22 -0.51
C SER A 1127 19.00 -5.35 -0.65
N PRO A 1128 18.75 -4.40 0.28
CA PRO A 1128 17.63 -3.47 0.19
C PRO A 1128 17.51 -2.81 -1.19
N GLY A 1129 16.27 -2.69 -1.67
CA GLY A 1129 15.93 -2.05 -2.95
C GLY A 1129 16.40 -2.80 -4.20
N TYR A 1130 16.85 -4.06 -4.08
CA TYR A 1130 17.44 -4.84 -5.17
C TYR A 1130 18.73 -4.23 -5.75
N ALA A 1131 19.49 -3.42 -4.97
CA ALA A 1131 20.80 -2.91 -5.39
C ALA A 1131 21.79 -4.05 -5.71
N SER A 1132 21.64 -5.19 -5.02
CA SER A 1132 22.07 -6.51 -5.47
C SER A 1132 20.88 -7.48 -5.40
N LEU A 1133 20.85 -8.45 -6.31
CA LEU A 1133 19.77 -9.42 -6.49
C LEU A 1133 20.21 -10.84 -6.14
N LEU A 1134 19.27 -11.67 -5.69
CA LEU A 1134 19.43 -13.11 -5.61
C LEU A 1134 18.46 -13.74 -6.61
N VAL A 1135 18.99 -14.56 -7.51
CA VAL A 1135 18.24 -15.29 -8.53
C VAL A 1135 18.42 -16.78 -8.27
N ALA A 1136 17.51 -17.36 -7.50
CA ALA A 1136 17.59 -18.72 -6.97
C ALA A 1136 16.25 -19.47 -7.12
N PRO A 1137 15.79 -19.74 -8.35
CA PRO A 1137 14.57 -20.50 -8.58
C PRO A 1137 14.70 -21.94 -8.09
N ARG A 1138 13.60 -22.49 -7.57
CA ARG A 1138 13.50 -23.86 -7.04
C ARG A 1138 12.40 -24.62 -7.82
N PRO A 1139 12.70 -25.19 -9.00
CA PRO A 1139 11.77 -26.05 -9.73
C PRO A 1139 11.28 -27.22 -8.88
N GLY A 1140 10.01 -27.60 -9.06
CA GLY A 1140 9.37 -28.69 -8.31
C GLY A 1140 7.88 -28.78 -8.63
N GLY A 1141 7.16 -29.67 -7.94
CA GLY A 1141 5.70 -29.83 -8.12
C GLY A 1141 5.24 -30.24 -9.52
N GLY A 1142 6.15 -30.73 -10.37
CA GLY A 1142 5.86 -30.96 -11.79
C GLY A 1142 5.78 -29.70 -12.66
N LEU A 1143 6.09 -28.51 -12.13
CA LEU A 1143 6.23 -27.30 -12.96
C LEU A 1143 7.43 -27.46 -13.90
N THR A 1144 7.21 -27.21 -15.18
CA THR A 1144 8.23 -27.24 -16.24
C THR A 1144 8.72 -25.84 -16.63
N SER A 1145 8.07 -24.77 -16.17
CA SER A 1145 8.58 -23.40 -16.28
C SER A 1145 7.95 -22.47 -15.25
N ALA A 1146 8.70 -21.44 -14.84
CA ALA A 1146 8.15 -20.26 -14.18
C ALA A 1146 8.98 -19.00 -14.51
N LYS A 1147 8.32 -17.85 -14.44
CA LYS A 1147 8.91 -16.54 -14.72
C LYS A 1147 8.47 -15.51 -13.68
N SER A 1148 9.44 -14.86 -13.04
CA SER A 1148 9.26 -13.63 -12.27
C SER A 1148 9.91 -12.47 -13.03
N ALA A 1149 9.19 -11.36 -13.20
CA ALA A 1149 9.77 -10.10 -13.67
C ALA A 1149 9.24 -8.93 -12.83
N TYR A 1150 10.14 -8.04 -12.39
CA TYR A 1150 9.85 -6.97 -11.44
C TYR A 1150 10.58 -5.67 -11.79
N GLU A 1151 9.86 -4.55 -11.76
CA GLU A 1151 10.42 -3.20 -11.91
C GLU A 1151 11.02 -2.70 -10.59
N THR A 1152 12.29 -3.02 -10.36
CA THR A 1152 13.07 -2.49 -9.22
C THR A 1152 13.21 -0.97 -9.29
N PRO A 1153 13.63 -0.29 -8.21
CA PRO A 1153 14.09 1.10 -8.24
C PRO A 1153 15.15 1.40 -9.32
N TYR A 1154 15.93 0.39 -9.72
CA TYR A 1154 17.00 0.49 -10.72
C TYR A 1154 16.55 0.15 -12.16
N GLY A 1155 15.43 -0.58 -12.31
CA GLY A 1155 14.87 -1.02 -13.60
C GLY A 1155 14.38 -2.48 -13.58
N ALA A 1156 13.99 -2.99 -14.75
CA ALA A 1156 13.53 -4.36 -14.93
C ALA A 1156 14.57 -5.41 -14.47
N ALA A 1157 14.14 -6.29 -13.57
CA ALA A 1157 14.83 -7.52 -13.19
C ALA A 1157 13.99 -8.74 -13.59
N VAL A 1158 14.63 -9.80 -14.08
CA VAL A 1158 13.92 -11.00 -14.59
C VAL A 1158 14.63 -12.28 -14.16
N SER A 1159 13.84 -13.28 -13.79
CA SER A 1159 14.22 -14.69 -13.67
C SER A 1159 13.18 -15.53 -14.44
N ASP A 1160 13.61 -16.24 -15.47
CA ASP A 1160 12.76 -16.93 -16.45
C ASP A 1160 13.37 -18.31 -16.70
N TRP A 1161 12.78 -19.37 -16.14
CA TRP A 1161 13.31 -20.73 -16.25
C TRP A 1161 12.33 -21.71 -16.91
N SER A 1162 12.90 -22.71 -17.57
CA SER A 1162 12.19 -23.76 -18.30
C SER A 1162 13.00 -25.06 -18.28
N ILE A 1163 12.32 -26.21 -18.12
CA ILE A 1163 12.89 -27.55 -18.18
C ILE A 1163 12.27 -28.29 -19.38
N THR A 1164 13.11 -28.65 -20.35
CA THR A 1164 12.70 -29.37 -21.57
C THR A 1164 13.65 -30.53 -21.82
N GLY A 1165 13.13 -31.76 -21.96
CA GLY A 1165 13.95 -32.94 -22.26
C GLY A 1165 15.03 -33.27 -21.21
N GLY A 1166 14.83 -32.85 -19.95
CA GLY A 1166 15.83 -32.99 -18.87
C GLY A 1166 16.90 -31.90 -18.84
N GLN A 1167 16.87 -30.93 -19.75
CA GLN A 1167 17.72 -29.73 -19.71
C GLN A 1167 16.96 -28.56 -19.08
N LEU A 1168 17.54 -27.96 -18.04
CA LEU A 1168 17.17 -26.64 -17.55
C LEU A 1168 17.76 -25.56 -18.46
N THR A 1169 16.96 -24.55 -18.77
CA THR A 1169 17.42 -23.21 -19.21
C THR A 1169 16.91 -22.17 -18.22
N LEU A 1170 17.81 -21.32 -17.71
CA LEU A 1170 17.50 -20.17 -16.86
C LEU A 1170 18.01 -18.89 -17.54
N ARG A 1171 17.10 -17.95 -17.81
CA ARG A 1171 17.38 -16.62 -18.35
C ARG A 1171 17.26 -15.59 -17.23
N VAL A 1172 18.22 -14.67 -17.15
CA VAL A 1172 18.32 -13.67 -16.08
C VAL A 1172 18.53 -12.29 -16.68
N THR A 1173 17.83 -11.27 -16.19
CA THR A 1173 18.08 -9.86 -16.52
C THR A 1173 18.38 -9.08 -15.24
N VAL A 1174 19.47 -8.31 -15.27
CA VAL A 1174 20.01 -7.56 -14.13
C VAL A 1174 20.13 -6.09 -14.53
N PRO A 1175 19.41 -5.15 -13.89
CA PRO A 1175 19.35 -3.76 -14.33
C PRO A 1175 20.68 -3.01 -14.15
N ALA A 1176 20.90 -1.96 -14.95
CA ALA A 1176 22.10 -1.13 -14.88
C ALA A 1176 22.26 -0.51 -13.48
N GLY A 1177 23.50 -0.44 -12.99
CA GLY A 1177 23.77 0.00 -11.61
C GLY A 1177 23.63 -1.09 -10.54
N THR A 1178 23.25 -2.33 -10.90
CA THR A 1178 23.10 -3.46 -9.96
C THR A 1178 23.95 -4.69 -10.37
N SER A 1179 23.86 -5.75 -9.56
CA SER A 1179 24.48 -7.06 -9.77
C SER A 1179 23.59 -8.18 -9.22
N ALA A 1180 23.81 -9.44 -9.62
CA ALA A 1180 23.08 -10.58 -9.09
C ALA A 1180 23.99 -11.76 -8.71
N THR A 1181 23.61 -12.46 -7.64
CA THR A 1181 24.03 -13.83 -7.36
C THR A 1181 23.00 -14.77 -7.97
N VAL A 1182 23.41 -15.62 -8.91
CA VAL A 1182 22.56 -16.61 -9.59
C VAL A 1182 22.89 -18.00 -9.06
N GLN A 1183 21.92 -18.67 -8.47
CA GLN A 1183 21.99 -20.09 -8.10
C GLN A 1183 21.24 -20.89 -9.17
N VAL A 1184 21.95 -21.70 -9.95
CA VAL A 1184 21.36 -22.51 -11.03
C VAL A 1184 20.86 -23.82 -10.41
N PRO A 1185 19.53 -24.10 -10.41
CA PRO A 1185 18.99 -25.30 -9.78
C PRO A 1185 19.37 -26.56 -10.57
N THR A 1186 20.30 -27.34 -10.03
CA THR A 1186 20.70 -28.63 -10.62
C THR A 1186 21.23 -29.58 -9.54
N SER A 1187 20.92 -30.86 -9.69
CA SER A 1187 21.56 -31.94 -8.92
C SER A 1187 23.02 -32.21 -9.37
N GLN A 1188 23.46 -31.66 -10.50
CA GLN A 1188 24.78 -31.84 -11.09
C GLN A 1188 25.44 -30.48 -11.38
N PRO A 1189 26.03 -29.78 -10.38
CA PRO A 1189 26.69 -28.48 -10.57
C PRO A 1189 27.76 -28.43 -11.67
N GLY A 1190 28.47 -29.54 -11.91
CA GLY A 1190 29.42 -29.67 -13.02
C GLY A 1190 28.79 -29.78 -14.41
N SER A 1191 27.46 -29.81 -14.52
CA SER A 1191 26.71 -29.78 -15.78
C SER A 1191 26.31 -28.37 -16.23
N VAL A 1192 26.55 -27.34 -15.41
CA VAL A 1192 26.13 -25.97 -15.71
C VAL A 1192 27.01 -25.35 -16.80
N ALA A 1193 26.43 -25.14 -17.97
CA ALA A 1193 26.96 -24.22 -18.96
C ALA A 1193 26.50 -22.80 -18.61
N ALA A 1194 27.37 -22.06 -17.91
CA ALA A 1194 27.20 -20.65 -17.58
C ALA A 1194 27.70 -19.73 -18.71
N PRO A 1195 27.19 -18.49 -18.81
CA PRO A 1195 27.62 -17.55 -19.84
C PRO A 1195 29.03 -16.99 -19.55
N PRO A 1196 29.77 -16.48 -20.56
CA PRO A 1196 31.14 -15.96 -20.44
C PRO A 1196 31.38 -14.90 -19.35
N GLU A 1197 30.33 -14.17 -18.98
CA GLU A 1197 30.37 -13.08 -17.99
C GLU A 1197 30.39 -13.59 -16.55
N ALA A 1198 29.80 -14.76 -16.29
CA ALA A 1198 29.50 -15.28 -14.98
C ALA A 1198 30.73 -15.82 -14.25
N VAL A 1199 30.99 -15.33 -13.03
CA VAL A 1199 32.08 -15.81 -12.18
C VAL A 1199 31.54 -16.84 -11.19
N PRO A 1200 32.04 -18.09 -11.14
CA PRO A 1200 31.67 -19.04 -10.09
C PRO A 1200 32.09 -18.54 -8.70
N SER A 1201 31.20 -18.65 -7.71
CA SER A 1201 31.51 -18.37 -6.29
C SER A 1201 31.35 -19.60 -5.38
N ALA A 1202 30.46 -20.52 -5.76
CA ALA A 1202 30.28 -21.84 -5.15
C ALA A 1202 29.74 -22.82 -6.21
N PRO A 1203 29.67 -24.14 -5.97
CA PRO A 1203 29.13 -25.09 -6.95
C PRO A 1203 27.71 -24.70 -7.42
N GLY A 1204 27.55 -24.48 -8.73
CA GLY A 1204 26.27 -24.07 -9.33
C GLY A 1204 25.86 -22.61 -9.04
N THR A 1205 26.68 -21.84 -8.33
CA THR A 1205 26.41 -20.46 -7.93
C THR A 1205 27.40 -19.49 -8.58
N PHE A 1206 26.87 -18.42 -9.17
CA PHE A 1206 27.64 -17.48 -9.96
C PHE A 1206 27.30 -16.03 -9.60
N PHE A 1207 28.31 -15.15 -9.61
CA PHE A 1207 28.11 -13.71 -9.64
C PHE A 1207 28.02 -13.21 -11.09
N VAL A 1208 27.05 -12.33 -11.37
CA VAL A 1208 26.94 -11.58 -12.62
C VAL A 1208 26.69 -10.09 -12.35
N PRO A 1209 27.27 -9.17 -13.14
CA PRO A 1209 26.96 -7.74 -13.07
C PRO A 1209 25.67 -7.41 -13.85
N ALA A 1210 25.40 -6.14 -14.12
CA ALA A 1210 24.28 -5.70 -14.96
C ALA A 1210 24.37 -6.25 -16.41
N GLY A 1211 23.27 -6.79 -16.93
CA GLY A 1211 23.21 -7.40 -18.26
C GLY A 1211 22.00 -8.33 -18.45
N SER A 1212 22.10 -9.23 -19.44
CA SER A 1212 21.15 -10.33 -19.62
C SER A 1212 21.90 -11.61 -19.98
N TYR A 1213 21.49 -12.71 -19.37
CA TYR A 1213 22.28 -13.93 -19.21
C TYR A 1213 21.44 -15.16 -19.47
N VAL A 1214 22.07 -16.23 -19.96
CA VAL A 1214 21.45 -17.55 -20.12
C VAL A 1214 22.38 -18.60 -19.53
N PHE A 1215 21.87 -19.36 -18.58
CA PHE A 1215 22.49 -20.54 -17.99
C PHE A 1215 21.73 -21.77 -18.48
N THR A 1216 22.43 -22.88 -18.75
CA THR A 1216 21.78 -24.18 -18.94
C THR A 1216 22.45 -25.24 -18.08
N ALA A 1217 21.68 -26.26 -17.67
CA ALA A 1217 22.16 -27.36 -16.84
C ALA A 1217 21.34 -28.63 -17.14
N ARG A 1218 21.76 -29.78 -16.60
CA ARG A 1218 20.81 -30.88 -16.37
C ARG A 1218 19.93 -30.51 -15.18
N ALA A 1219 18.63 -30.78 -15.27
CA ALA A 1219 17.74 -30.67 -14.11
C ALA A 1219 18.14 -31.71 -13.04
#